data_AF-A0A7W1CE19-F1
#
_entry.id   AF-A0A7W1CE19-F1
#
_cell.length_a   1.000
_cell.length_b   1.000
_cell.length_c   1.000
_cell.angle_alpha   90.00
_cell.angle_beta   90.00
_cell.angle_gamma   90.00
#
_symmetry.space_group_name_H-M   'P 1'
#
loop_
_entity.id
_entity.type
_entity.pdbx_description
1 polymer ?
#
loop_
_entity_poly.entity_id
_entity_poly.type
_entity_poly.pdbx_seq_one_letter_code
_entity_poly.pdbx_strand_id
1 'polypeptide(L)'
;MKECQLCKNCYTDDVNTCPKDGMPTYHSISGEPVLEGKYHLECRLGQGGMGVVYKSRHAYLKTSHAIKIILPDLVGNDPQLVTRFRQEALAAAAIRHQNVVGVSDYGVAQGTMPFLVMEFVEGESLHDLLHREKKLSPEKALDLMSAICAGVGAAHNQGIVHRDLKPLNVMICKDKSNMSEAVKILDFGLAKIKSGELLGSFIQAQTTGLMGSPYYMAPEQWADEEPDAQSDVYSLGIMLYQMIAGDVPFKGSSIPAIMKKHLSDEVPPLSTFGVSVAPQIELAVRHTLVKELDKRTATVEQIVEELRTALGITSQSIGAVGSITNRSLPVSTLSILTNPPQAKIFVDNVAVGQSQSNGWLLLEGLQSGNHQLRVSSEGFEDWESNVIFDGKPKQVVAELKAELKPDTGAIPKPTFQTVPGILPPVKQATPPQNFSASQGSQTANNQTAKQTFQASQQSGYVELQSLQQSVTVESQPKKTSLFSPLILTIIGICGLLLLAIIGAGSAFMLGIIGRPSGTTNAVNKDVVVVPNSANSGQNASNAQTATSPNKNEMIKIQGGKFTMGRNDGGTLERPEHQVEVKSFWMDKTEVTTAEYYDFVKESGYMSTPANWEGGKPLARDEKLPVRFVNIDDIKAFTEWRSARDKVAYRLPTEEEWEYAARNGSANNLYPWGDSFKEGCAVVDRTDTAPEPVGSKSCGANKWGVLDLIGNVYEWTGSKASLYPGSVAAELKEPLKD
;
A
#
# COMPACT_ATOMS: atom_id res chain seq x y z
N MET A 1 -10.81 -21.15 1.41
CA MET A 1 -11.25 -20.48 2.65
C MET A 1 -12.37 -19.56 2.27
N LYS A 2 -13.43 -19.54 3.10
CA LYS A 2 -14.54 -18.60 2.95
C LYS A 2 -14.57 -17.56 4.06
N GLU A 3 -15.12 -16.40 3.74
CA GLU A 3 -15.36 -15.29 4.67
C GLU A 3 -16.84 -14.92 4.71
N CYS A 4 -17.38 -14.63 5.89
CA CYS A 4 -18.70 -14.00 6.01
C CYS A 4 -18.69 -12.58 5.42
N GLN A 5 -19.70 -12.25 4.60
CA GLN A 5 -19.89 -10.91 4.05
C GLN A 5 -20.04 -9.82 5.11
N LEU A 6 -20.65 -10.12 6.27
CA LEU A 6 -20.88 -9.16 7.34
C LEU A 6 -19.78 -9.20 8.42
N CYS A 7 -19.77 -10.20 9.31
CA CYS A 7 -18.84 -10.23 10.45
C CYS A 7 -17.38 -10.56 10.09
N LYS A 8 -17.07 -10.85 8.81
CA LYS A 8 -15.72 -11.15 8.31
C LYS A 8 -15.01 -12.34 8.96
N ASN A 9 -15.72 -13.17 9.72
CA ASN A 9 -15.22 -14.44 10.23
C ASN A 9 -14.79 -15.36 9.07
N CYS A 10 -13.68 -16.08 9.26
CA CYS A 10 -13.15 -17.07 8.33
C CYS A 10 -13.72 -18.46 8.61
N TYR A 11 -13.99 -19.23 7.56
CA TYR A 11 -14.57 -20.56 7.62
C TYR A 11 -13.93 -21.51 6.58
N THR A 12 -14.12 -22.80 6.81
CA THR A 12 -13.82 -23.90 5.88
C THR A 12 -14.71 -23.82 4.64
N ASP A 13 -14.31 -24.45 3.53
CA ASP A 13 -14.95 -24.24 2.23
C ASP A 13 -16.35 -24.89 2.09
N ASP A 14 -16.75 -25.76 3.02
CA ASP A 14 -18.09 -26.35 3.10
C ASP A 14 -19.15 -25.41 3.73
N VAL A 15 -18.73 -24.41 4.49
CA VAL A 15 -19.64 -23.41 5.08
C VAL A 15 -20.09 -22.44 3.99
N ASN A 16 -21.37 -22.45 3.61
CA ASN A 16 -21.96 -21.52 2.63
C ASN A 16 -22.70 -20.33 3.26
N THR A 17 -22.97 -20.42 4.57
CA THR A 17 -23.73 -19.42 5.32
C THR A 17 -23.14 -19.33 6.72
N CYS A 18 -22.86 -18.12 7.16
CA CYS A 18 -22.16 -17.85 8.41
C CYS A 18 -22.99 -18.32 9.62
N PRO A 19 -22.49 -19.26 10.46
CA PRO A 19 -23.24 -19.75 11.63
C PRO A 19 -23.52 -18.70 12.71
N LYS A 20 -22.84 -17.55 12.65
CA LYS A 20 -22.91 -16.48 13.66
C LYS A 20 -23.97 -15.41 13.36
N ASP A 21 -24.20 -15.09 12.09
CA ASP A 21 -25.09 -13.99 11.67
C ASP A 21 -26.00 -14.33 10.48
N GLY A 22 -25.92 -15.55 9.94
CA GLY A 22 -26.77 -16.03 8.84
C GLY A 22 -26.44 -15.45 7.47
N MET A 23 -25.38 -14.65 7.34
CA MET A 23 -25.01 -14.01 6.07
C MET A 23 -24.26 -14.96 5.14
N PRO A 24 -24.35 -14.79 3.80
CA PRO A 24 -23.58 -15.57 2.85
C PRO A 24 -22.07 -15.48 3.09
N THR A 25 -21.37 -16.54 2.72
CA THR A 25 -19.90 -16.60 2.78
C THR A 25 -19.30 -16.76 1.39
N TYR A 26 -18.28 -15.97 1.06
CA TYR A 26 -17.60 -15.97 -0.25
C TYR A 26 -16.17 -16.52 -0.12
N HIS A 27 -15.63 -17.12 -1.18
CA HIS A 27 -14.21 -17.51 -1.19
C HIS A 27 -13.32 -16.26 -1.24
N SER A 28 -12.31 -16.20 -0.38
CA SER A 28 -11.36 -15.07 -0.34
C SER A 28 -9.91 -15.47 -0.58
N ILE A 29 -9.50 -16.64 -0.09
CA ILE A 29 -8.17 -17.24 -0.30
C ILE A 29 -8.37 -18.74 -0.53
N SER A 30 -7.59 -19.34 -1.44
CA SER A 30 -7.61 -20.78 -1.71
C SER A 30 -7.13 -21.61 -0.50
N GLY A 31 -7.75 -22.78 -0.25
CA GLY A 31 -7.35 -23.70 0.82
C GLY A 31 -7.96 -23.39 2.20
N GLU A 32 -7.73 -24.23 3.21
CA GLU A 32 -8.36 -24.07 4.53
C GLU A 32 -7.98 -22.75 5.26
N PRO A 33 -8.76 -22.27 6.26
CA PRO A 33 -8.43 -21.12 7.11
C PRO A 33 -7.25 -21.39 8.07
N VAL A 34 -6.19 -22.06 7.60
CA VAL A 34 -5.02 -22.46 8.38
C VAL A 34 -3.75 -22.26 7.55
N LEU A 35 -2.88 -21.34 7.96
CA LEU A 35 -1.56 -21.17 7.33
C LEU A 35 -0.51 -22.06 8.00
N GLU A 36 0.30 -22.74 7.18
CA GLU A 36 1.41 -23.63 7.58
C GLU A 36 1.05 -24.69 8.65
N GLY A 37 -0.23 -25.06 8.76
CA GLY A 37 -0.73 -25.95 9.83
C GLY A 37 -0.59 -25.38 11.25
N LYS A 38 -0.24 -24.10 11.40
CA LYS A 38 0.08 -23.45 12.68
C LYS A 38 -0.84 -22.29 13.04
N TYR A 39 -1.34 -21.55 12.06
CA TYR A 39 -2.08 -20.31 12.30
C TYR A 39 -3.51 -20.42 11.79
N HIS A 40 -4.48 -20.59 12.70
CA HIS A 40 -5.90 -20.55 12.34
C HIS A 40 -6.34 -19.11 12.13
N LEU A 41 -6.83 -18.78 10.94
CA LEU A 41 -7.39 -17.47 10.64
C LEU A 41 -8.80 -17.38 11.25
N GLU A 42 -9.03 -16.42 12.13
CA GLU A 42 -10.30 -16.25 12.87
C GLU A 42 -11.25 -15.31 12.10
N CYS A 43 -10.77 -14.13 11.70
CA CYS A 43 -11.54 -13.14 10.94
C CYS A 43 -10.62 -12.13 10.22
N ARG A 44 -11.12 -11.51 9.14
CA ARG A 44 -10.42 -10.41 8.47
C ARG A 44 -10.50 -9.12 9.28
N LEU A 45 -9.36 -8.51 9.57
CA LEU A 45 -9.22 -7.23 10.26
C LEU A 45 -9.24 -6.04 9.28
N GLY A 46 -8.67 -6.22 8.09
CA GLY A 46 -8.61 -5.17 7.08
C GLY A 46 -8.06 -5.67 5.75
N GLN A 47 -8.23 -4.88 4.70
CA GLN A 47 -7.71 -5.16 3.36
C GLN A 47 -7.18 -3.85 2.78
N GLY A 48 -6.03 -3.92 2.09
CA GLY A 48 -5.46 -2.81 1.33
C GLY A 48 -4.88 -3.30 0.01
N GLY A 49 -4.48 -2.38 -0.86
CA GLY A 49 -4.06 -2.63 -2.24
C GLY A 49 -2.85 -3.55 -2.50
N MET A 50 -2.23 -4.19 -1.51
CA MET A 50 -1.26 -5.29 -1.72
C MET A 50 -1.60 -6.57 -0.94
N GLY A 51 -2.65 -6.58 -0.12
CA GLY A 51 -2.89 -7.72 0.76
C GLY A 51 -3.97 -7.53 1.82
N VAL A 52 -4.19 -8.58 2.58
CA VAL A 52 -5.26 -8.71 3.57
C VAL A 52 -4.68 -9.04 4.93
N VAL A 53 -5.18 -8.39 5.98
CA VAL A 53 -4.79 -8.64 7.37
C VAL A 53 -5.89 -9.43 8.08
N TYR A 54 -5.53 -10.54 8.70
CA TYR A 54 -6.41 -11.40 9.48
C TYR A 54 -6.01 -11.42 10.95
N LYS A 55 -7.00 -11.49 11.85
CA LYS A 55 -6.77 -12.00 13.19
C LYS A 55 -6.57 -13.50 13.07
N SER A 56 -5.54 -14.03 13.73
CA SER A 56 -5.30 -15.46 13.80
C SER A 56 -5.03 -15.91 15.23
N ARG A 57 -5.12 -17.22 15.44
CA ARG A 57 -4.75 -17.89 16.68
C ARG A 57 -3.77 -19.01 16.37
N HIS A 58 -2.64 -19.00 17.08
CA HIS A 58 -1.64 -20.05 16.95
C HIS A 58 -2.19 -21.37 17.53
N ALA A 59 -2.19 -22.44 16.72
CA ALA A 59 -2.83 -23.72 17.00
C ALA A 59 -2.38 -24.35 18.31
N TYR A 60 -1.07 -24.31 18.59
CA TYR A 60 -0.48 -24.89 19.80
C TYR A 60 -0.45 -23.90 20.98
N LEU A 61 0.23 -22.76 20.83
CA LEU A 61 0.38 -21.73 21.88
C LEU A 61 -0.90 -20.99 22.28
N LYS A 62 -1.97 -21.07 21.48
CA LYS A 62 -3.26 -20.37 21.65
C LYS A 62 -3.19 -18.83 21.72
N THR A 63 -2.02 -18.24 21.48
CA THR A 63 -1.81 -16.78 21.36
C THR A 63 -2.47 -16.21 20.10
N SER A 64 -2.91 -14.96 20.17
CA SER A 64 -3.50 -14.24 19.03
C SER A 64 -2.46 -13.39 18.30
N HIS A 65 -2.57 -13.35 16.97
CA HIS A 65 -1.66 -12.64 16.07
C HIS A 65 -2.46 -11.86 15.01
N ALA A 66 -1.85 -10.85 14.42
CA ALA A 66 -2.28 -10.26 13.17
C ALA A 66 -1.41 -10.83 12.04
N ILE A 67 -2.01 -11.47 11.04
CA ILE A 67 -1.27 -11.99 9.88
C ILE A 67 -1.62 -11.18 8.65
N LYS A 68 -0.62 -10.53 8.06
CA LYS A 68 -0.73 -9.83 6.79
C LYS A 68 -0.31 -10.78 5.67
N ILE A 69 -1.27 -11.10 4.79
CA ILE A 69 -1.09 -11.98 3.63
C ILE A 69 -1.04 -11.10 2.39
N ILE A 70 0.00 -11.26 1.58
CA ILE A 70 0.15 -10.60 0.29
C ILE A 70 -0.54 -11.47 -0.76
N LEU A 71 -1.55 -10.92 -1.44
CA LEU A 71 -2.31 -11.64 -2.46
C LEU A 71 -1.64 -11.46 -3.82
N PRO A 72 -1.32 -12.54 -4.57
CA PRO A 72 -0.69 -12.44 -5.89
C PRO A 72 -1.45 -11.51 -6.85
N ASP A 73 -2.78 -11.61 -6.86
CA ASP A 73 -3.67 -10.83 -7.74
C ASP A 73 -3.59 -9.32 -7.49
N LEU A 74 -3.17 -8.89 -6.29
CA LEU A 74 -3.04 -7.48 -5.91
C LEU A 74 -1.63 -6.89 -6.19
N VAL A 75 -0.62 -7.74 -6.40
CA VAL A 75 0.77 -7.29 -6.60
C VAL A 75 1.31 -7.62 -8.00
N GLY A 76 0.61 -8.47 -8.75
CA GLY A 76 0.99 -8.88 -10.09
C GLY A 76 2.13 -9.90 -10.11
N ASN A 77 2.56 -10.28 -11.31
CA ASN A 77 3.59 -11.29 -11.53
C ASN A 77 5.02 -10.75 -11.32
N ASP A 78 5.29 -10.12 -10.18
CA ASP A 78 6.65 -9.69 -9.80
C ASP A 78 7.48 -10.92 -9.35
N PRO A 79 8.49 -11.36 -10.14
CA PRO A 79 9.32 -12.52 -9.79
C PRO A 79 10.26 -12.24 -8.60
N GLN A 80 10.43 -10.98 -8.20
CA GLN A 80 11.22 -10.58 -7.04
C GLN A 80 10.37 -10.33 -5.79
N LEU A 81 9.03 -10.43 -5.86
CA LEU A 81 8.12 -10.07 -4.76
C LEU A 81 8.48 -10.80 -3.47
N VAL A 82 8.64 -12.13 -3.55
CA VAL A 82 9.01 -12.98 -2.41
C VAL A 82 10.35 -12.55 -1.82
N THR A 83 11.32 -12.18 -2.67
CA THR A 83 12.66 -11.72 -2.24
C THR A 83 12.60 -10.36 -1.56
N ARG A 84 11.89 -9.39 -2.15
CA ARG A 84 11.70 -8.04 -1.59
C ARG A 84 10.93 -8.12 -0.27
N PHE A 85 9.79 -8.82 -0.25
CA PHE A 85 9.00 -9.05 0.96
C PHE A 85 9.78 -9.76 2.06
N ARG A 86 10.66 -10.70 1.73
CA ARG A 86 11.55 -11.34 2.72
C ARG A 86 12.56 -10.37 3.33
N GLN A 87 13.18 -9.50 2.54
CA GLN A 87 14.10 -8.47 3.06
C GLN A 87 13.38 -7.49 3.97
N GLU A 88 12.21 -7.03 3.54
CA GLU A 88 11.28 -6.17 4.26
C GLU A 88 10.82 -6.81 5.60
N ALA A 89 10.40 -8.07 5.59
CA ALA A 89 10.06 -8.83 6.81
C ALA A 89 11.22 -8.97 7.80
N LEU A 90 12.44 -9.20 7.30
CA LEU A 90 13.65 -9.28 8.13
C LEU A 90 14.01 -7.91 8.74
N ALA A 91 13.84 -6.82 8.00
CA ALA A 91 14.03 -5.46 8.52
C ALA A 91 12.99 -5.14 9.61
N ALA A 92 11.72 -5.42 9.38
CA ALA A 92 10.66 -5.22 10.36
C ALA A 92 10.88 -6.05 11.66
N ALA A 93 11.40 -7.28 11.54
CA ALA A 93 11.73 -8.13 12.69
C ALA A 93 12.98 -7.68 13.49
N ALA A 94 13.82 -6.81 12.93
CA ALA A 94 14.97 -6.22 13.64
C ALA A 94 14.54 -5.09 14.61
N ILE A 95 13.43 -4.41 14.32
CA ILE A 95 12.95 -3.28 15.13
C ILE A 95 12.32 -3.82 16.42
N ARG A 96 13.03 -3.62 17.54
CA ARG A 96 12.57 -3.98 18.89
C ARG A 96 12.34 -2.72 19.71
N HIS A 97 11.09 -2.28 19.78
CA HIS A 97 10.71 -1.12 20.58
C HIS A 97 9.28 -1.26 21.09
N GLN A 98 8.98 -0.73 22.29
CA GLN A 98 7.65 -0.86 22.90
C GLN A 98 6.55 -0.24 22.04
N ASN A 99 6.85 0.85 21.33
CA ASN A 99 5.90 1.58 20.48
C ASN A 99 5.87 1.09 19.02
N VAL A 100 6.49 -0.05 18.72
CA VAL A 100 6.44 -0.71 17.41
C VAL A 100 5.78 -2.08 17.58
N VAL A 101 5.01 -2.52 16.60
CA VAL A 101 4.44 -3.87 16.55
C VAL A 101 5.54 -4.90 16.34
N GLY A 102 5.58 -5.91 17.21
CA GLY A 102 6.53 -7.02 17.05
C GLY A 102 6.17 -7.90 15.85
N VAL A 103 7.15 -8.19 15.01
CA VAL A 103 7.08 -9.24 13.97
C VAL A 103 7.68 -10.53 14.55
N SER A 104 6.95 -11.64 14.48
CA SER A 104 7.34 -12.91 15.11
C SER A 104 7.71 -14.03 14.14
N ASP A 105 7.14 -14.04 12.93
CA ASP A 105 7.34 -15.10 11.94
C ASP A 105 7.04 -14.59 10.52
N TYR A 106 7.55 -15.27 9.50
CA TYR A 106 7.24 -15.02 8.10
C TYR A 106 7.18 -16.34 7.31
N GLY A 107 6.39 -16.37 6.25
CA GLY A 107 6.33 -17.54 5.38
C GLY A 107 5.82 -17.26 3.97
N VAL A 108 5.71 -18.31 3.17
CA VAL A 108 5.16 -18.27 1.80
C VAL A 108 4.22 -19.45 1.64
N ALA A 109 2.93 -19.23 1.89
CA ALA A 109 1.92 -20.26 1.73
C ALA A 109 1.77 -20.64 0.25
N GLN A 110 1.50 -21.92 -0.03
CA GLN A 110 1.25 -22.45 -1.38
C GLN A 110 2.38 -22.14 -2.41
N GLY A 111 3.58 -21.79 -1.94
CA GLY A 111 4.74 -21.46 -2.77
C GLY A 111 4.74 -20.06 -3.40
N THR A 112 3.62 -19.33 -3.37
CA THR A 112 3.45 -18.04 -4.07
C THR A 112 2.82 -16.92 -3.23
N MET A 113 2.37 -17.19 -2.00
CA MET A 113 1.59 -16.25 -1.18
C MET A 113 2.37 -15.85 0.09
N PRO A 114 3.17 -14.76 0.06
CA PRO A 114 3.92 -14.31 1.23
C PRO A 114 3.00 -13.88 2.37
N PHE A 115 3.39 -14.19 3.60
CA PHE A 115 2.69 -13.69 4.79
C PHE A 115 3.67 -13.29 5.91
N LEU A 116 3.24 -12.33 6.72
CA LEU A 116 3.95 -11.81 7.88
C LEU A 116 3.10 -11.97 9.14
N VAL A 117 3.66 -12.56 10.19
CA VAL A 117 2.99 -12.76 11.48
C VAL A 117 3.45 -11.71 12.47
N MET A 118 2.48 -10.99 13.02
CA MET A 118 2.68 -9.79 13.84
C MET A 118 1.88 -9.86 15.14
N GLU A 119 2.32 -9.10 16.13
CA GLU A 119 1.58 -8.83 17.37
C GLU A 119 0.15 -8.35 17.06
N PHE A 120 -0.86 -9.00 17.67
CA PHE A 120 -2.23 -8.52 17.60
C PHE A 120 -2.45 -7.40 18.62
N VAL A 121 -2.72 -6.18 18.14
CA VAL A 121 -2.95 -5.01 18.99
C VAL A 121 -4.45 -4.79 19.23
N GLU A 122 -4.89 -4.93 20.48
CA GLU A 122 -6.27 -4.63 20.88
C GLU A 122 -6.45 -3.13 21.18
N GLY A 123 -7.05 -2.41 20.22
CA GLY A 123 -7.11 -0.95 20.26
C GLY A 123 -8.20 -0.31 19.39
N GLU A 124 -8.06 0.98 19.15
CA GLU A 124 -8.60 1.73 18.00
C GLU A 124 -7.42 2.34 17.21
N SER A 125 -7.58 2.65 15.92
CA SER A 125 -6.51 3.35 15.20
C SER A 125 -6.48 4.84 15.56
N LEU A 126 -5.34 5.51 15.37
CA LEU A 126 -5.26 6.96 15.51
C LEU A 126 -6.19 7.66 14.49
N HIS A 127 -6.46 7.04 13.34
CA HIS A 127 -7.49 7.53 12.41
C HIS A 127 -8.89 7.56 13.07
N ASP A 128 -9.28 6.47 13.73
CA ASP A 128 -10.59 6.38 14.40
C ASP A 128 -10.67 7.36 15.58
N LEU A 129 -9.59 7.49 16.35
CA LEU A 129 -9.47 8.47 17.43
C LEU A 129 -9.66 9.90 16.91
N LEU A 130 -9.00 10.28 15.82
CA LEU A 130 -9.16 11.60 15.20
C LEU A 130 -10.56 11.78 14.59
N HIS A 131 -11.16 10.73 14.02
CA HIS A 131 -12.53 10.79 13.54
C HIS A 131 -13.54 10.99 14.69
N ARG A 132 -13.28 10.42 15.87
CA ARG A 132 -14.12 10.50 17.06
C ARG A 132 -13.97 11.84 17.80
N GLU A 133 -12.75 12.26 18.09
CA GLU A 133 -12.43 13.48 18.85
C GLU A 133 -12.51 14.76 18.01
N LYS A 134 -12.46 14.63 16.66
CA LYS A 134 -12.34 15.70 15.65
C LYS A 134 -11.04 16.49 15.70
N LYS A 135 -10.55 16.88 16.89
CA LYS A 135 -9.23 17.49 17.12
C LYS A 135 -8.76 17.22 18.54
N LEU A 136 -7.45 17.30 18.75
CA LEU A 136 -6.79 17.07 20.03
C LEU A 136 -6.22 18.38 20.58
N SER A 137 -6.01 18.46 21.90
CA SER A 137 -5.23 19.56 22.47
C SER A 137 -3.75 19.37 22.14
N PRO A 138 -2.95 20.45 22.08
CA PRO A 138 -1.51 20.37 21.84
C PRO A 138 -0.76 19.43 22.80
N GLU A 139 -1.20 19.34 24.07
CA GLU A 139 -0.63 18.46 25.09
C GLU A 139 -0.92 16.98 24.77
N LYS A 140 -2.17 16.64 24.44
CA LYS A 140 -2.54 15.28 24.02
C LYS A 140 -1.87 14.89 22.69
N ALA A 141 -1.64 15.86 21.80
CA ALA A 141 -0.86 15.66 20.59
C ALA A 141 0.64 15.42 20.88
N LEU A 142 1.24 16.14 21.85
CA LEU A 142 2.60 15.91 22.32
C LEU A 142 2.77 14.52 22.95
N ASP A 143 1.82 14.06 23.78
CA ASP A 143 1.89 12.72 24.40
C ASP A 143 1.90 11.61 23.34
N LEU A 144 1.00 11.69 22.36
CA LEU A 144 0.95 10.75 21.23
C LEU A 144 2.22 10.84 20.38
N MET A 145 2.63 12.05 19.98
CA MET A 145 3.82 12.22 19.14
C MET A 145 5.12 11.83 19.85
N SER A 146 5.22 11.99 21.17
CA SER A 146 6.38 11.52 21.93
C SER A 146 6.59 10.01 21.77
N ALA A 147 5.51 9.24 21.82
CA ALA A 147 5.56 7.78 21.67
C ALA A 147 5.73 7.34 20.21
N ILE A 148 5.12 8.05 19.26
CA ILE A 148 5.30 7.79 17.82
C ILE A 148 6.75 8.09 17.42
N CYS A 149 7.29 9.27 17.76
CA CYS A 149 8.68 9.62 17.49
C CYS A 149 9.67 8.67 18.17
N ALA A 150 9.41 8.19 19.39
CA ALA A 150 10.26 7.18 20.02
C ALA A 150 10.31 5.86 19.22
N GLY A 151 9.17 5.40 18.70
CA GLY A 151 9.12 4.20 17.85
C GLY A 151 9.76 4.39 16.47
N VAL A 152 9.56 5.54 15.82
CA VAL A 152 10.19 5.87 14.53
C VAL A 152 11.71 6.07 14.70
N GLY A 153 12.15 6.78 15.74
CA GLY A 153 13.56 7.00 16.05
C GLY A 153 14.30 5.69 16.34
N ALA A 154 13.67 4.73 17.01
CA ALA A 154 14.22 3.40 17.22
C ALA A 154 14.49 2.65 15.89
N ALA A 155 13.66 2.85 14.86
CA ALA A 155 13.88 2.30 13.52
C ALA A 155 14.94 3.09 12.73
N HIS A 156 14.91 4.43 12.81
CA HIS A 156 15.90 5.31 12.16
C HIS A 156 17.32 5.03 12.64
N ASN A 157 17.51 4.76 13.94
CA ASN A 157 18.79 4.34 14.53
C ASN A 157 19.32 3.00 13.99
N GLN A 158 18.47 2.19 13.35
CA GLN A 158 18.86 0.94 12.65
C GLN A 158 18.96 1.14 11.12
N GLY A 159 18.82 2.37 10.62
CA GLY A 159 18.81 2.68 9.18
C GLY A 159 17.51 2.31 8.47
N ILE A 160 16.42 2.08 9.21
CA ILE A 160 15.11 1.69 8.65
C ILE A 160 14.16 2.88 8.65
N VAL A 161 13.75 3.31 7.46
CA VAL A 161 12.77 4.38 7.21
C VAL A 161 11.39 3.77 6.97
N HIS A 162 10.31 4.36 7.51
CA HIS A 162 8.96 3.81 7.40
C HIS A 162 8.29 4.12 6.04
N ARG A 163 8.43 5.35 5.51
CA ARG A 163 8.00 5.81 4.17
C ARG A 163 6.48 5.87 3.90
N ASP A 164 5.62 5.45 4.84
CA ASP A 164 4.15 5.44 4.72
C ASP A 164 3.49 5.72 6.09
N LEU A 165 4.01 6.70 6.83
CA LEU A 165 3.47 7.13 8.13
C LEU A 165 2.15 7.89 7.95
N LYS A 166 1.11 7.42 8.65
CA LYS A 166 -0.26 7.97 8.62
C LYS A 166 -1.06 7.46 9.83
N PRO A 167 -2.18 8.09 10.20
CA PRO A 167 -3.01 7.69 11.35
C PRO A 167 -3.55 6.25 11.31
N LEU A 168 -3.71 5.67 10.12
CA LEU A 168 -4.13 4.26 9.95
C LEU A 168 -3.02 3.26 10.34
N ASN A 169 -1.76 3.69 10.36
CA ASN A 169 -0.60 2.86 10.72
C ASN A 169 -0.18 3.06 12.18
N VAL A 170 -1.04 3.67 13.01
CA VAL A 170 -0.81 3.86 14.44
C VAL A 170 -2.04 3.36 15.22
N MET A 171 -1.82 2.45 16.16
CA MET A 171 -2.84 1.88 17.05
C MET A 171 -2.70 2.43 18.47
N ILE A 172 -3.85 2.64 19.13
CA ILE A 172 -3.96 3.06 20.52
C ILE A 172 -4.57 1.90 21.32
N CYS A 173 -3.76 1.28 22.19
CA CYS A 173 -4.14 0.13 23.01
C CYS A 173 -5.15 0.51 24.11
N LYS A 174 -6.16 -0.33 24.33
CA LYS A 174 -7.24 -0.04 25.31
C LYS A 174 -6.84 -0.21 26.78
N ASP A 175 -5.89 -1.09 27.07
CA ASP A 175 -5.59 -1.54 28.44
C ASP A 175 -4.40 -0.81 29.09
N LYS A 176 -4.04 0.36 28.57
CA LYS A 176 -2.87 1.15 29.04
C LYS A 176 -3.32 2.49 29.60
N SER A 177 -3.07 2.69 30.90
CA SER A 177 -3.39 3.95 31.60
C SER A 177 -2.52 5.13 31.18
N ASN A 178 -1.34 4.85 30.61
CA ASN A 178 -0.41 5.84 30.09
C ASN A 178 -0.45 5.85 28.56
N MET A 179 -0.76 6.99 27.95
CA MET A 179 -0.84 7.13 26.49
C MET A 179 0.50 6.83 25.81
N SER A 180 1.63 7.12 26.44
CA SER A 180 2.95 6.83 25.86
C SER A 180 3.26 5.33 25.77
N GLU A 181 2.58 4.51 26.56
CA GLU A 181 2.66 3.04 26.53
C GLU A 181 1.52 2.40 25.71
N ALA A 182 0.52 3.20 25.32
CA ALA A 182 -0.63 2.75 24.54
C ALA A 182 -0.38 2.78 23.03
N VAL A 183 0.59 3.55 22.55
CA VAL A 183 0.87 3.70 21.11
C VAL A 183 1.66 2.52 20.55
N LYS A 184 1.18 1.96 19.43
CA LYS A 184 1.83 0.92 18.63
C LYS A 184 1.83 1.30 17.15
N ILE A 185 3.00 1.42 16.53
CA ILE A 185 3.16 1.69 15.09
C ILE A 185 3.14 0.37 14.30
N LEU A 186 2.43 0.35 13.18
CA LEU A 186 2.26 -0.78 12.26
C LEU A 186 3.14 -0.62 11.01
N ASP A 187 3.33 -1.70 10.24
CA ASP A 187 3.75 -1.63 8.82
C ASP A 187 5.09 -0.91 8.51
N PHE A 188 6.09 -1.01 9.40
CA PHE A 188 7.48 -0.68 9.02
C PHE A 188 7.96 -1.55 7.87
N GLY A 189 8.66 -0.95 6.90
CA GLY A 189 9.38 -1.69 5.86
C GLY A 189 8.48 -2.63 5.06
N LEU A 190 7.34 -2.17 4.54
CA LEU A 190 6.65 -2.79 3.40
C LEU A 190 6.53 -1.83 2.21
N ALA A 191 7.36 -0.78 2.24
CA ALA A 191 7.28 0.37 1.36
C ALA A 191 8.33 0.33 0.23
N LYS A 192 9.42 -0.45 0.32
CA LYS A 192 10.36 -0.60 -0.82
C LYS A 192 9.73 -1.35 -2.00
N ILE A 193 8.76 -2.23 -1.73
CA ILE A 193 7.91 -2.82 -2.77
C ILE A 193 7.17 -1.70 -3.52
N LYS A 194 6.74 -0.63 -2.82
CA LYS A 194 6.06 0.52 -3.42
C LYS A 194 6.99 1.43 -4.24
N SER A 195 8.24 1.61 -3.80
CA SER A 195 9.16 2.62 -4.36
C SER A 195 9.87 2.21 -5.66
N GLY A 196 9.94 0.92 -6.02
CA GLY A 196 10.87 0.47 -7.07
C GLY A 196 10.45 0.74 -8.52
N GLU A 197 9.19 0.45 -8.85
CA GLU A 197 8.62 0.60 -10.21
C GLU A 197 7.14 1.03 -10.17
N LEU A 198 6.60 1.20 -8.97
CA LEU A 198 5.17 1.10 -8.71
C LEU A 198 4.47 2.47 -8.62
N LEU A 199 5.18 3.60 -8.62
CA LEU A 199 4.54 4.92 -8.67
C LEU A 199 3.66 5.10 -9.92
N GLY A 200 4.07 4.52 -11.06
CA GLY A 200 3.28 4.49 -12.30
C GLY A 200 2.03 3.62 -12.18
N SER A 201 2.16 2.38 -11.69
CA SER A 201 1.04 1.45 -11.56
C SER A 201 0.15 1.70 -10.32
N PHE A 202 0.59 2.45 -9.31
CA PHE A 202 -0.28 2.97 -8.24
C PHE A 202 -1.26 4.03 -8.72
N ILE A 203 -0.94 4.74 -9.81
CA ILE A 203 -1.87 5.69 -10.44
C ILE A 203 -2.90 4.92 -11.30
N GLN A 204 -2.57 3.73 -11.81
CA GLN A 204 -3.47 2.85 -12.56
C GLN A 204 -4.27 1.86 -11.68
N ALA A 205 -3.80 1.50 -10.48
CA ALA A 205 -4.47 0.61 -9.54
C ALA A 205 -5.65 1.32 -8.83
N GLN A 206 -6.79 1.41 -9.53
CA GLN A 206 -7.91 2.25 -9.12
C GLN A 206 -8.75 1.75 -7.93
N THR A 207 -9.21 2.74 -7.14
CA THR A 207 -10.55 2.83 -6.51
C THR A 207 -11.11 1.67 -5.68
N THR A 208 -10.29 0.88 -4.98
CA THR A 208 -10.76 0.08 -3.82
C THR A 208 -9.87 0.26 -2.57
N GLY A 209 -10.24 1.23 -1.73
CA GLY A 209 -9.61 1.46 -0.41
C GLY A 209 -8.24 2.16 -0.50
N LEU A 210 -8.20 3.42 -0.05
CA LEU A 210 -7.09 4.37 -0.14
C LEU A 210 -5.73 3.86 0.42
N MET A 211 -4.98 3.01 -0.31
CA MET A 211 -3.77 2.35 0.18
C MET A 211 -2.47 3.16 0.03
N GLY A 212 -2.54 4.39 0.52
CA GLY A 212 -1.54 5.44 0.31
C GLY A 212 -2.33 6.73 0.35
N SER A 213 -2.23 7.46 1.46
CA SER A 213 -3.01 8.68 1.63
C SER A 213 -2.11 9.82 1.17
N PRO A 214 -2.31 10.38 -0.04
CA PRO A 214 -1.34 11.30 -0.67
C PRO A 214 -1.07 12.54 0.19
N TYR A 215 -2.05 12.88 1.03
CA TYR A 215 -2.04 13.92 2.05
C TYR A 215 -0.85 13.88 3.04
N TYR A 216 -0.13 12.76 3.21
CA TYR A 216 1.00 12.63 4.15
C TYR A 216 2.38 12.51 3.47
N MET A 217 2.42 12.34 2.15
CA MET A 217 3.67 12.08 1.42
C MET A 217 4.59 13.31 1.41
N ALA A 218 5.87 13.11 1.63
CA ALA A 218 6.86 14.20 1.61
C ALA A 218 7.14 14.69 0.16
N PRO A 219 7.59 15.94 -0.03
CA PRO A 219 7.87 16.53 -1.36
C PRO A 219 8.78 15.65 -2.23
N GLU A 220 9.85 15.10 -1.65
CA GLU A 220 10.81 14.22 -2.31
C GLU A 220 10.17 12.90 -2.81
N GLN A 221 9.15 12.38 -2.10
CA GLN A 221 8.38 11.20 -2.54
C GLN A 221 7.51 11.47 -3.78
N TRP A 222 7.20 12.73 -4.05
CA TRP A 222 6.51 13.16 -5.28
C TRP A 222 7.48 13.45 -6.43
N ALA A 223 8.76 13.67 -6.11
CA ALA A 223 9.82 13.93 -7.08
C ALA A 223 10.52 12.63 -7.58
N ASP A 224 10.08 11.47 -7.10
CA ASP A 224 10.71 10.15 -7.32
C ASP A 224 12.16 10.07 -6.78
N GLU A 225 12.46 10.86 -5.75
CA GLU A 225 13.72 10.84 -5.01
C GLU A 225 13.66 9.75 -3.91
N GLU A 226 14.81 9.16 -3.53
CA GLU A 226 14.80 8.07 -2.54
C GLU A 226 14.44 8.60 -1.12
N PRO A 227 13.36 8.11 -0.48
CA PRO A 227 12.91 8.66 0.80
C PRO A 227 13.83 8.31 1.96
N ASP A 228 14.15 9.32 2.77
CA ASP A 228 15.04 9.28 3.93
C ASP A 228 14.28 9.44 5.27
N ALA A 229 15.02 9.59 6.38
CA ALA A 229 14.42 9.83 7.70
C ALA A 229 13.61 11.15 7.78
N GLN A 230 13.92 12.14 6.95
CA GLN A 230 13.22 13.42 6.92
C GLN A 230 11.92 13.37 6.12
N SER A 231 11.76 12.37 5.24
CA SER A 231 10.45 12.02 4.66
C SER A 231 9.46 11.56 5.74
N ASP A 232 9.93 10.72 6.68
CA ASP A 232 9.13 10.32 7.84
C ASP A 232 8.81 11.52 8.74
N VAL A 233 9.77 12.41 8.99
CA VAL A 233 9.55 13.67 9.74
C VAL A 233 8.43 14.52 9.12
N TYR A 234 8.41 14.67 7.79
CA TYR A 234 7.36 15.43 7.10
C TYR A 234 5.99 14.75 7.26
N SER A 235 5.91 13.43 7.11
CA SER A 235 4.67 12.67 7.32
C SER A 235 4.15 12.78 8.76
N LEU A 236 5.04 12.76 9.76
CA LEU A 236 4.70 13.03 11.16
C LEU A 236 4.26 14.48 11.38
N GLY A 237 4.84 15.43 10.64
CA GLY A 237 4.42 16.84 10.60
C GLY A 237 2.96 17.00 10.14
N ILE A 238 2.57 16.30 9.08
CA ILE A 238 1.18 16.28 8.60
C ILE A 238 0.26 15.67 9.66
N MET A 239 0.67 14.55 10.27
CA MET A 239 -0.10 13.92 11.36
C MET A 239 -0.29 14.86 12.56
N LEU A 240 0.77 15.54 13.00
CA LEU A 240 0.73 16.50 14.11
C LEU A 240 -0.15 17.71 13.76
N TYR A 241 -0.06 18.23 12.53
CA TYR A 241 -0.97 19.27 12.04
C TYR A 241 -2.42 18.79 12.13
N GLN A 242 -2.72 17.59 11.63
CA GLN A 242 -4.05 17.01 11.66
C GLN A 242 -4.56 16.75 13.08
N MET A 243 -3.71 16.31 14.01
CA MET A 243 -4.08 16.17 15.42
C MET A 243 -4.61 17.49 16.00
N ILE A 244 -3.94 18.61 15.70
CA ILE A 244 -4.24 19.92 16.29
C ILE A 244 -5.36 20.67 15.53
N ALA A 245 -5.27 20.72 14.20
CA ALA A 245 -6.26 21.38 13.34
C ALA A 245 -7.58 20.59 13.22
N GLY A 246 -7.51 19.26 13.42
CA GLY A 246 -8.57 18.31 13.10
C GLY A 246 -8.65 17.90 11.64
N ASP A 247 -7.75 18.43 10.79
CA ASP A 247 -7.73 18.18 9.36
C ASP A 247 -6.33 18.38 8.77
N VAL A 248 -6.05 17.77 7.61
CA VAL A 248 -4.74 17.85 6.95
C VAL A 248 -4.53 19.23 6.29
N PRO A 249 -3.29 19.78 6.26
CA PRO A 249 -3.03 21.13 5.75
C PRO A 249 -3.25 21.24 4.24
N PHE A 250 -3.00 20.16 3.49
CA PHE A 250 -3.04 20.16 2.03
C PHE A 250 -4.15 19.23 1.52
N LYS A 251 -5.28 19.80 1.12
CA LYS A 251 -6.36 19.09 0.41
C LYS A 251 -6.46 19.48 -1.05
N GLY A 252 -6.82 18.54 -1.89
CA GLY A 252 -7.10 18.73 -3.31
C GLY A 252 -8.16 17.75 -3.80
N SER A 253 -8.82 18.10 -4.90
CA SER A 253 -9.82 17.28 -5.58
C SER A 253 -9.22 16.12 -6.39
N SER A 254 -7.92 16.14 -6.62
CA SER A 254 -7.18 15.11 -7.36
C SER A 254 -5.79 14.91 -6.77
N ILE A 255 -5.16 13.76 -7.06
CA ILE A 255 -3.79 13.47 -6.63
C ILE A 255 -2.80 14.54 -7.15
N PRO A 256 -2.81 14.95 -8.44
CA PRO A 256 -1.96 16.05 -8.91
C PRO A 256 -2.18 17.38 -8.19
N ALA A 257 -3.42 17.68 -7.77
CA ALA A 257 -3.70 18.88 -6.98
C ALA A 257 -3.09 18.79 -5.57
N ILE A 258 -3.15 17.62 -4.92
CA ILE A 258 -2.51 17.39 -3.61
C ILE A 258 -0.98 17.44 -3.76
N MET A 259 -0.42 16.74 -4.75
CA MET A 259 1.00 16.75 -5.09
C MET A 259 1.54 18.16 -5.26
N LYS A 260 0.88 19.01 -6.06
CA LYS A 260 1.28 20.42 -6.24
C LYS A 260 1.38 21.16 -4.90
N LYS A 261 0.41 20.96 -4.00
CA LYS A 261 0.43 21.59 -2.67
C LYS A 261 1.56 21.09 -1.79
N HIS A 262 1.85 19.79 -1.85
CA HIS A 262 3.00 19.23 -1.16
C HIS A 262 4.32 19.77 -1.72
N LEU A 263 4.44 19.96 -3.03
CA LEU A 263 5.65 20.49 -3.68
C LEU A 263 5.85 22.01 -3.54
N SER A 264 4.78 22.81 -3.47
CA SER A 264 4.90 24.27 -3.70
C SER A 264 4.04 25.18 -2.82
N ASP A 265 2.94 24.72 -2.24
CA ASP A 265 2.07 25.60 -1.43
C ASP A 265 2.63 25.75 0.00
N GLU A 266 2.49 26.95 0.57
CA GLU A 266 2.77 27.19 1.98
C GLU A 266 1.78 26.46 2.89
N VAL A 267 2.25 25.99 4.04
CA VAL A 267 1.41 25.38 5.08
C VAL A 267 0.41 26.44 5.59
N PRO A 268 -0.92 26.20 5.51
CA PRO A 268 -1.91 27.13 6.04
C PRO A 268 -1.76 27.28 7.56
N PRO A 269 -1.95 28.48 8.13
CA PRO A 269 -1.91 28.66 9.58
C PRO A 269 -3.08 27.94 10.25
N LEU A 270 -2.90 27.45 11.48
CA LEU A 270 -3.89 26.67 12.23
C LEU A 270 -5.18 27.48 12.49
N SER A 271 -5.07 28.80 12.52
CA SER A 271 -6.20 29.74 12.60
C SER A 271 -7.19 29.62 11.43
N THR A 272 -6.74 29.15 10.26
CA THR A 272 -7.61 28.86 9.09
C THR A 272 -8.65 27.79 9.41
N PHE A 273 -8.32 26.87 10.32
CA PHE A 273 -9.19 25.78 10.79
C PHE A 273 -9.91 26.13 12.10
N GLY A 274 -9.92 27.41 12.50
CA GLY A 274 -10.55 27.87 13.74
C GLY A 274 -9.83 27.41 15.00
N VAL A 275 -8.52 27.11 14.91
CA VAL A 275 -7.69 26.70 16.04
C VAL A 275 -6.74 27.84 16.43
N SER A 276 -6.84 28.27 17.69
CA SER A 276 -5.94 29.28 18.27
C SER A 276 -4.98 28.58 19.23
N VAL A 277 -3.68 28.69 18.94
CA VAL A 277 -2.57 28.17 19.74
C VAL A 277 -1.48 29.23 19.87
N ALA A 278 -0.55 29.03 20.80
CA ALA A 278 0.63 29.89 20.89
C ALA A 278 1.43 29.84 19.57
N PRO A 279 1.98 30.97 19.07
CA PRO A 279 2.73 31.01 17.81
C PRO A 279 3.89 30.00 17.75
N GLN A 280 4.51 29.71 18.90
CA GLN A 280 5.58 28.73 19.05
C GLN A 280 5.13 27.31 18.65
N ILE A 281 3.87 26.95 18.93
CA ILE A 281 3.31 25.63 18.59
C ILE A 281 3.13 25.55 17.08
N GLU A 282 2.58 26.59 16.44
CA GLU A 282 2.46 26.61 14.97
C GLU A 282 3.85 26.59 14.30
N LEU A 283 4.86 27.29 14.85
CA LEU A 283 6.23 27.24 14.34
C LEU A 283 6.84 25.83 14.40
N ALA A 284 6.70 25.12 15.54
CA ALA A 284 7.18 23.75 15.68
C ALA A 284 6.51 22.80 14.66
N VAL A 285 5.20 22.92 14.44
CA VAL A 285 4.49 22.15 13.41
C VAL A 285 5.00 22.50 12.01
N ARG A 286 5.12 23.80 11.69
CA ARG A 286 5.53 24.25 10.34
C ARG A 286 6.98 23.89 9.99
N HIS A 287 7.88 23.81 10.97
CA HIS A 287 9.27 23.42 10.76
C HIS A 287 9.42 22.00 10.19
N THR A 288 8.59 21.06 10.65
CA THR A 288 8.55 19.69 10.11
C THR A 288 8.06 19.61 8.66
N LEU A 289 7.33 20.65 8.21
CA LEU A 289 6.68 20.73 6.90
C LEU A 289 7.41 21.64 5.90
N VAL A 290 8.63 22.08 6.23
CA VAL A 290 9.50 22.83 5.30
C VAL A 290 9.88 21.92 4.12
N LYS A 291 9.83 22.48 2.92
CA LYS A 291 9.99 21.71 1.67
C LYS A 291 11.46 21.33 1.46
N GLU A 292 12.35 22.29 1.59
CA GLU A 292 13.81 22.15 1.50
C GLU A 292 14.35 21.30 2.66
N LEU A 293 15.02 20.19 2.37
CA LEU A 293 15.49 19.22 3.37
C LEU A 293 16.48 19.83 4.37
N ASP A 294 17.42 20.66 3.92
CA ASP A 294 18.43 21.32 4.77
C ASP A 294 17.84 22.32 5.78
N LYS A 295 16.57 22.69 5.61
CA LYS A 295 15.81 23.60 6.47
C LYS A 295 14.64 22.92 7.18
N ARG A 296 14.42 21.62 6.94
CA ARG A 296 13.40 20.82 7.63
C ARG A 296 13.96 20.39 8.99
N THR A 297 13.06 20.12 9.94
CA THR A 297 13.42 19.45 11.19
C THR A 297 14.21 18.16 10.88
N ALA A 298 15.40 18.00 11.45
CA ALA A 298 16.36 16.99 10.97
C ALA A 298 16.07 15.58 11.50
N THR A 299 15.49 15.46 12.71
CA THR A 299 15.20 14.16 13.33
C THR A 299 13.85 14.17 14.05
N VAL A 300 13.31 12.98 14.34
CA VAL A 300 12.01 12.83 15.01
C VAL A 300 12.04 13.24 16.48
N GLU A 301 13.21 13.17 17.14
CA GLU A 301 13.43 13.66 18.50
C GLU A 301 13.30 15.19 18.57
N GLN A 302 13.79 15.89 17.54
CA GLN A 302 13.72 17.34 17.45
C GLN A 302 12.27 17.84 17.37
N ILE A 303 11.37 17.12 16.68
CA ILE A 303 9.92 17.40 16.66
C ILE A 303 9.36 17.49 18.09
N VAL A 304 9.70 16.51 18.93
CA VAL A 304 9.19 16.39 20.29
C VAL A 304 9.75 17.50 21.19
N GLU A 305 11.03 17.84 21.04
CA GLU A 305 11.67 18.89 21.85
C GLU A 305 11.17 20.30 21.48
N GLU A 306 10.98 20.57 20.19
CA GLU A 306 10.40 21.85 19.74
C GLU A 306 8.95 22.00 20.21
N LEU A 307 8.13 20.95 20.11
CA LEU A 307 6.74 20.96 20.57
C LEU A 307 6.65 21.10 22.11
N ARG A 308 7.52 20.40 22.86
CA ARG A 308 7.64 20.53 24.33
C ARG A 308 8.02 21.96 24.74
N THR A 309 9.02 22.53 24.07
CA THR A 309 9.48 23.90 24.29
C THR A 309 8.38 24.91 23.96
N ALA A 310 7.66 24.71 22.85
CA ALA A 310 6.55 25.55 22.42
C ALA A 310 5.37 25.57 23.40
N LEU A 311 5.16 24.48 24.14
CA LEU A 311 4.16 24.37 25.21
C LEU A 311 4.62 24.97 26.55
N GLY A 312 5.83 25.54 26.62
CA GLY A 312 6.40 26.07 27.86
C GLY A 312 6.75 24.99 28.89
N ILE A 313 6.77 23.71 28.48
CA ILE A 313 7.15 22.56 29.33
C ILE A 313 8.68 22.54 29.44
N THR A 314 9.20 23.54 30.13
CA THR A 314 10.61 23.61 30.53
C THR A 314 10.88 22.59 31.63
N SER A 315 12.04 21.94 31.59
CA SER A 315 12.47 20.89 32.54
C SER A 315 12.69 21.37 33.99
N GLN A 316 12.14 22.53 34.38
CA GLN A 316 12.38 23.20 35.66
C GLN A 316 11.19 23.17 36.64
N SER A 317 10.06 22.56 36.28
CA SER A 317 8.87 22.44 37.17
C SER A 317 8.79 21.14 37.97
N ILE A 318 9.81 20.25 37.94
CA ILE A 318 9.92 19.10 38.85
C ILE A 318 10.77 19.49 40.06
N GLY A 319 10.18 20.34 40.92
CA GLY A 319 10.75 20.82 42.18
C GLY A 319 10.67 19.84 43.35
N ALA A 320 10.68 18.52 43.09
CA ALA A 320 10.90 17.47 44.08
C ALA A 320 11.26 16.16 43.35
N VAL A 321 12.28 15.44 43.85
CA VAL A 321 12.86 14.21 43.26
C VAL A 321 13.74 14.42 42.01
N GLY A 322 15.00 14.83 42.26
CA GLY A 322 16.18 14.28 41.59
C GLY A 322 16.39 14.52 40.08
N SER A 323 17.14 15.59 39.78
CA SER A 323 18.05 15.78 38.62
C SER A 323 17.78 14.93 37.36
N ILE A 324 17.19 15.54 36.34
CA ILE A 324 17.01 14.94 35.01
C ILE A 324 18.01 15.55 34.02
N THR A 325 19.24 15.03 34.05
CA THR A 325 20.18 15.05 32.92
C THR A 325 20.13 13.70 32.23
N ASN A 326 19.96 13.65 30.90
CA ASN A 326 19.96 12.43 30.07
C ASN A 326 19.26 11.20 30.71
N ARG A 327 17.91 11.15 30.66
CA ARG A 327 17.23 9.86 30.83
C ARG A 327 17.27 9.05 29.54
N SER A 328 18.45 8.45 29.33
CA SER A 328 18.51 7.06 28.86
C SER A 328 17.50 6.21 29.65
N LEU A 329 16.95 5.17 29.03
CA LEU A 329 16.21 4.13 29.75
C LEU A 329 17.05 3.69 30.96
N PRO A 330 16.45 3.55 32.16
CA PRO A 330 17.23 3.38 33.38
C PRO A 330 18.10 2.14 33.27
N VAL A 331 19.42 2.34 33.25
CA VAL A 331 20.36 1.25 32.98
C VAL A 331 20.53 0.39 34.22
N SER A 332 20.53 -0.92 34.01
CA SER A 332 20.75 -1.93 35.03
C SER A 332 22.17 -2.45 34.97
N THR A 333 22.68 -2.89 36.12
CA THR A 333 23.92 -3.67 36.20
C THR A 333 23.57 -5.15 36.26
N LEU A 334 24.18 -5.99 35.42
CA LEU A 334 24.11 -7.45 35.53
C LEU A 334 25.42 -7.98 36.13
N SER A 335 25.31 -8.74 37.21
CA SER A 335 26.39 -9.62 37.68
C SER A 335 26.05 -11.05 37.27
N ILE A 336 26.84 -11.65 36.36
CA ILE A 336 26.63 -13.02 35.89
C ILE A 336 27.78 -13.92 36.32
N LEU A 337 27.45 -15.03 36.97
CA LEU A 337 28.36 -16.14 37.28
C LEU A 337 28.15 -17.25 36.25
N THR A 338 29.20 -17.69 35.58
CA THR A 338 29.15 -18.82 34.64
C THR A 338 29.91 -20.02 35.21
N ASN A 339 29.38 -21.22 34.95
CA ASN A 339 30.07 -22.48 35.14
C ASN A 339 29.96 -23.28 33.82
N PRO A 340 31.06 -23.53 33.09
CA PRO A 340 32.45 -23.22 33.43
C PRO A 340 32.78 -21.71 33.46
N PRO A 341 33.87 -21.31 34.15
CA PRO A 341 34.44 -19.98 34.00
C PRO A 341 35.02 -19.79 32.59
N GLN A 342 35.30 -18.54 32.21
CA GLN A 342 35.73 -18.17 30.85
C GLN A 342 34.73 -18.54 29.74
N ALA A 343 33.44 -18.64 30.06
CA ALA A 343 32.39 -18.75 29.05
C ALA A 343 32.13 -17.37 28.39
N LYS A 344 31.77 -17.36 27.11
CA LYS A 344 31.41 -16.15 26.36
C LYS A 344 29.96 -15.79 26.66
N ILE A 345 29.72 -14.53 27.02
CA ILE A 345 28.39 -14.00 27.32
C ILE A 345 27.93 -13.10 26.18
N PHE A 346 26.69 -13.32 25.76
CA PHE A 346 25.98 -12.55 24.76
C PHE A 346 24.72 -11.94 25.39
N VAL A 347 24.43 -10.69 25.02
CA VAL A 347 23.15 -10.02 25.30
C VAL A 347 22.52 -9.72 23.95
N ASP A 348 21.31 -10.23 23.71
CA ASP A 348 20.59 -10.10 22.43
C ASP A 348 21.43 -10.50 21.21
N ASN A 349 22.18 -11.60 21.36
CA ASN A 349 23.15 -12.14 20.40
C ASN A 349 24.40 -11.27 20.11
N VAL A 350 24.55 -10.10 20.74
CA VAL A 350 25.79 -9.32 20.72
C VAL A 350 26.75 -9.86 21.78
N ALA A 351 27.98 -10.18 21.40
CA ALA A 351 29.01 -10.61 22.35
C ALA A 351 29.43 -9.43 23.24
N VAL A 352 29.09 -9.50 24.53
CA VAL A 352 29.37 -8.43 25.51
C VAL A 352 30.63 -8.68 26.35
N GLY A 353 31.11 -9.92 26.38
CA GLY A 353 32.36 -10.26 27.07
C GLY A 353 32.52 -11.76 27.32
N GLN A 354 33.47 -12.08 28.20
CA GLN A 354 33.79 -13.43 28.65
C GLN A 354 33.95 -13.37 30.17
N SER A 355 33.46 -14.39 30.90
CA SER A 355 33.65 -14.40 32.35
C SER A 355 35.12 -14.53 32.73
N GLN A 356 35.46 -14.00 33.90
CA GLN A 356 36.81 -14.09 34.45
C GLN A 356 37.11 -15.53 34.91
N SER A 357 38.35 -15.79 35.32
CA SER A 357 38.78 -17.10 35.84
C SER A 357 38.04 -17.53 37.13
N ASN A 358 37.42 -16.59 37.85
CA ASN A 358 36.54 -16.84 38.99
C ASN A 358 35.06 -17.09 38.60
N GLY A 359 34.75 -17.13 37.29
CA GLY A 359 33.41 -17.34 36.75
C GLY A 359 32.55 -16.07 36.61
N TRP A 360 32.96 -14.92 37.15
CA TRP A 360 32.13 -13.71 37.15
C TRP A 360 32.38 -12.80 35.93
N LEU A 361 31.31 -12.14 35.47
CA LEU A 361 31.35 -10.94 34.65
C LEU A 361 30.37 -9.90 35.22
N LEU A 362 30.81 -8.65 35.29
CA LEU A 362 29.95 -7.50 35.61
C LEU A 362 29.71 -6.71 34.32
N LEU A 363 28.45 -6.50 33.97
CA LEU A 363 28.02 -5.66 32.85
C LEU A 363 27.26 -4.46 33.40
N GLU A 364 27.74 -3.27 33.09
CA GLU A 364 27.09 -2.01 33.43
C GLU A 364 26.46 -1.39 32.16
N GLY A 365 25.46 -0.52 32.33
CA GLY A 365 24.87 0.20 31.21
C GLY A 365 23.83 -0.57 30.39
N LEU A 366 23.36 -1.75 30.84
CA LEU A 366 22.31 -2.50 30.14
C LEU A 366 20.98 -1.74 30.20
N GLN A 367 20.38 -1.43 29.06
CA GLN A 367 19.13 -0.66 29.02
C GLN A 367 17.97 -1.39 29.73
N SER A 368 16.95 -0.64 30.16
CA SER A 368 15.72 -1.27 30.67
C SER A 368 14.93 -1.89 29.52
N GLY A 369 14.52 -3.14 29.70
CA GLY A 369 13.90 -3.97 28.67
C GLY A 369 13.93 -5.45 29.05
N ASN A 370 13.41 -6.30 28.17
CA ASN A 370 13.61 -7.75 28.26
C ASN A 370 14.73 -8.14 27.30
N HIS A 371 15.81 -8.70 27.84
CA HIS A 371 17.02 -9.04 27.11
C HIS A 371 17.28 -10.54 27.16
N GLN A 372 17.67 -11.14 26.03
CA GLN A 372 18.05 -12.55 25.96
C GLN A 372 19.54 -12.66 26.32
N LEU A 373 19.84 -13.30 27.45
CA LEU A 373 21.19 -13.72 27.80
C LEU A 373 21.46 -15.07 27.17
N ARG A 374 22.59 -15.21 26.49
CA ARG A 374 23.15 -16.49 26.07
C ARG A 374 24.58 -16.62 26.57
N VAL A 375 24.92 -17.77 27.15
CA VAL A 375 26.27 -18.09 27.63
C VAL A 375 26.74 -19.34 26.92
N SER A 376 27.89 -19.25 26.27
CA SER A 376 28.45 -20.30 25.40
C SER A 376 29.87 -20.65 25.82
N SER A 377 30.20 -21.94 25.86
CA SER A 377 31.55 -22.44 26.13
C SER A 377 31.85 -23.67 25.28
N GLU A 378 33.11 -23.85 24.87
CA GLU A 378 33.50 -24.95 23.99
C GLU A 378 33.31 -26.31 24.69
N GLY A 379 32.53 -27.21 24.08
CA GLY A 379 32.17 -28.52 24.65
C GLY A 379 31.02 -28.47 25.66
N PHE A 380 30.25 -27.39 25.68
CA PHE A 380 29.07 -27.22 26.53
C PHE A 380 27.86 -26.72 25.71
N GLU A 381 26.66 -27.18 26.06
CA GLU A 381 25.40 -26.67 25.51
C GLU A 381 25.24 -25.17 25.88
N ASP A 382 24.85 -24.35 24.91
CA ASP A 382 24.55 -22.93 25.14
C ASP A 382 23.43 -22.78 26.18
N TRP A 383 23.72 -22.03 27.24
CA TRP A 383 22.74 -21.68 28.28
C TRP A 383 22.02 -20.40 27.87
N GLU A 384 20.68 -20.39 27.90
CA GLU A 384 19.88 -19.23 27.54
C GLU A 384 18.85 -18.86 28.61
N SER A 385 18.63 -17.56 28.81
CA SER A 385 17.60 -17.04 29.70
C SER A 385 17.15 -15.63 29.34
N ASN A 386 15.86 -15.34 29.51
CA ASN A 386 15.30 -14.00 29.34
C ASN A 386 15.35 -13.25 30.68
N VAL A 387 15.98 -12.07 30.70
CA VAL A 387 16.13 -11.25 31.90
C VAL A 387 15.53 -9.87 31.68
N ILE A 388 14.60 -9.49 32.58
CA ILE A 388 13.98 -8.18 32.59
C ILE A 388 14.84 -7.23 33.43
N PHE A 389 15.43 -6.25 32.76
CA PHE A 389 16.13 -5.12 33.34
C PHE A 389 15.13 -3.97 33.57
N ASP A 390 14.93 -3.58 34.83
CA ASP A 390 13.95 -2.58 35.30
C ASP A 390 14.63 -1.37 35.99
N GLY A 391 15.90 -1.13 35.68
CA GLY A 391 16.76 -0.14 36.33
C GLY A 391 17.37 -0.59 37.66
N LYS A 392 17.17 -1.85 38.07
CA LYS A 392 17.74 -2.42 39.30
C LYS A 392 18.86 -3.42 38.96
N PRO A 393 19.90 -3.53 39.79
CA PRO A 393 20.91 -4.56 39.65
C PRO A 393 20.29 -5.97 39.62
N LYS A 394 20.78 -6.82 38.71
CA LYS A 394 20.38 -8.23 38.58
C LYS A 394 21.60 -9.12 38.81
N GLN A 395 21.34 -10.30 39.37
CA GLN A 395 22.33 -11.35 39.50
C GLN A 395 21.81 -12.61 38.82
N VAL A 396 22.65 -13.25 38.00
CA VAL A 396 22.32 -14.44 37.22
C VAL A 396 23.41 -15.49 37.43
N VAL A 397 23.02 -16.76 37.48
CA VAL A 397 23.93 -17.91 37.50
C VAL A 397 23.61 -18.79 36.29
N ALA A 398 24.61 -18.98 35.43
CA ALA A 398 24.53 -19.76 34.20
C ALA A 398 25.36 -21.03 34.35
N GLU A 399 24.70 -22.15 34.65
CA GLU A 399 25.31 -23.48 34.70
C GLU A 399 25.09 -24.19 33.37
N LEU A 400 26.16 -24.33 32.59
CA LEU A 400 26.12 -24.99 31.30
C LEU A 400 26.31 -26.50 31.48
N LYS A 401 25.64 -27.29 30.63
CA LYS A 401 25.80 -28.75 30.59
C LYS A 401 26.88 -29.11 29.60
N ALA A 402 27.77 -30.02 29.96
CA ALA A 402 28.76 -30.53 29.02
C ALA A 402 28.06 -31.26 27.86
N GLU A 403 28.48 -31.00 26.63
CA GLU A 403 27.94 -31.68 25.45
C GLU A 403 28.29 -33.17 25.53
N LEU A 404 27.25 -34.01 25.60
CA LEU A 404 27.39 -35.44 25.39
C LEU A 404 27.72 -35.69 23.92
N LYS A 405 29.02 -35.75 23.60
CA LYS A 405 29.48 -36.22 22.28
C LYS A 405 28.83 -37.58 22.00
N PRO A 406 28.07 -37.75 20.91
CA PRO A 406 27.54 -39.05 20.55
C PRO A 406 28.71 -39.99 20.30
N ASP A 407 28.72 -41.11 21.02
CA ASP A 407 29.72 -42.15 20.89
C ASP A 407 29.75 -42.64 19.43
N THR A 408 30.83 -42.36 18.71
CA THR A 408 31.06 -42.91 17.36
C THR A 408 31.53 -44.36 17.43
N GLY A 409 30.86 -45.15 18.28
CA GLY A 409 30.89 -46.60 18.33
C GLY A 409 29.67 -47.13 17.59
N ALA A 410 29.89 -47.81 16.47
CA ALA A 410 28.80 -48.36 15.67
C ALA A 410 27.89 -49.25 16.51
N ILE A 411 26.58 -49.00 16.49
CA ILE A 411 25.58 -49.97 16.99
C ILE A 411 25.85 -51.30 16.27
N PRO A 412 26.18 -52.38 17.00
CA PRO A 412 26.43 -53.68 16.37
C PRO A 412 25.19 -54.11 15.59
N LYS A 413 25.38 -54.72 14.42
CA LYS A 413 24.27 -55.41 13.73
C LYS A 413 23.58 -56.36 14.73
N PRO A 414 22.23 -56.43 14.73
CA PRO A 414 21.50 -57.25 15.69
C PRO A 414 21.99 -58.70 15.59
N THR A 415 22.64 -59.16 16.67
CA THR A 415 23.11 -60.53 16.77
C THR A 415 21.92 -61.39 17.15
N PHE A 416 21.40 -62.13 16.17
CA PHE A 416 20.30 -63.08 16.42
C PHE A 416 20.73 -64.10 17.48
N GLN A 417 20.01 -64.14 18.60
CA GLN A 417 20.05 -65.30 19.48
C GLN A 417 19.32 -66.46 18.79
N THR A 418 20.09 -67.37 18.21
CA THR A 418 19.60 -68.70 17.84
C THR A 418 19.41 -69.53 19.10
N VAL A 419 18.16 -69.66 19.55
CA VAL A 419 17.75 -70.80 20.38
C VAL A 419 17.94 -72.07 19.53
N PRO A 420 18.53 -73.16 20.06
CA PRO A 420 18.84 -74.34 19.25
C PRO A 420 17.57 -75.08 18.81
N GLY A 421 17.29 -75.11 17.50
CA GLY A 421 16.28 -75.99 16.92
C GLY A 421 15.83 -75.65 15.49
N ILE A 422 16.14 -76.58 14.56
CA ILE A 422 15.37 -76.90 13.32
C ILE A 422 15.58 -75.97 12.09
N LEU A 423 15.96 -76.60 10.95
CA LEU A 423 16.11 -76.10 9.55
C LEU A 423 14.74 -76.10 8.80
N PRO A 424 14.54 -75.65 7.52
CA PRO A 424 15.40 -75.12 6.43
C PRO A 424 14.77 -73.85 5.73
N PRO A 425 14.62 -73.61 4.38
CA PRO A 425 15.47 -73.74 3.16
C PRO A 425 15.57 -72.48 2.19
N VAL A 426 16.70 -72.31 1.47
CA VAL A 426 16.88 -72.13 -0.02
C VAL A 426 16.24 -70.97 -0.89
N LYS A 427 17.14 -70.11 -1.45
CA LYS A 427 17.29 -69.52 -2.85
C LYS A 427 16.54 -68.28 -3.44
N GLN A 428 17.25 -67.71 -4.45
CA GLN A 428 16.87 -66.83 -5.62
C GLN A 428 16.65 -65.31 -5.36
N ALA A 429 16.92 -64.37 -6.30
CA ALA A 429 17.83 -64.31 -7.47
C ALA A 429 17.99 -62.84 -7.98
N THR A 430 18.97 -62.62 -8.87
CA THR A 430 19.39 -61.46 -9.72
C THR A 430 18.28 -60.53 -10.28
N PRO A 431 18.59 -59.27 -10.74
CA PRO A 431 19.15 -59.04 -12.09
C PRO A 431 20.14 -57.81 -12.16
N PRO A 432 20.52 -57.20 -13.32
CA PRO A 432 21.87 -57.39 -13.84
C PRO A 432 22.68 -56.11 -14.18
N GLN A 433 23.95 -56.32 -14.55
CA GLN A 433 24.90 -55.32 -15.07
C GLN A 433 24.69 -55.04 -16.57
N ASN A 434 25.28 -53.95 -17.07
CA ASN A 434 26.34 -53.96 -18.11
C ASN A 434 26.80 -52.53 -18.44
N PHE A 435 27.94 -52.19 -19.04
CA PHE A 435 29.33 -52.72 -19.13
C PHE A 435 29.93 -52.16 -20.44
N SER A 436 30.94 -51.28 -20.33
CA SER A 436 32.11 -51.12 -21.23
C SER A 436 32.87 -49.86 -20.76
N ALA A 437 34.16 -49.82 -20.39
CA ALA A 437 35.39 -50.54 -20.78
C ALA A 437 35.90 -50.17 -22.19
N SER A 438 37.18 -49.84 -22.44
CA SER A 438 38.34 -49.55 -21.55
C SER A 438 39.59 -49.19 -22.40
N GLN A 439 40.43 -48.24 -21.95
CA GLN A 439 41.85 -48.00 -22.38
C GLN A 439 42.10 -47.67 -23.88
N GLY A 440 43.10 -46.90 -24.31
CA GLY A 440 44.13 -46.05 -23.68
C GLY A 440 44.79 -45.20 -24.81
N SER A 441 45.50 -44.09 -24.56
CA SER A 441 46.98 -44.07 -24.54
C SER A 441 47.56 -42.64 -24.37
N GLN A 442 48.58 -42.52 -23.52
CA GLN A 442 49.77 -41.61 -23.55
C GLN A 442 49.70 -40.06 -23.69
N THR A 443 50.37 -39.42 -22.71
CA THR A 443 51.17 -38.14 -22.76
C THR A 443 50.44 -36.79 -22.96
N ALA A 444 50.78 -35.69 -22.27
CA ALA A 444 51.90 -35.38 -21.34
C ALA A 444 51.56 -34.30 -20.27
N ASN A 445 52.34 -34.27 -19.17
CA ASN A 445 52.92 -33.11 -18.42
C ASN A 445 52.24 -31.72 -18.54
N ASN A 446 52.03 -30.86 -17.52
CA ASN A 446 52.53 -30.63 -16.14
C ASN A 446 51.52 -29.65 -15.42
N GLN A 447 51.51 -29.26 -14.14
CA GLN A 447 52.10 -29.65 -12.82
C GLN A 447 51.17 -29.02 -11.73
N THR A 448 50.89 -29.61 -10.56
CA THR A 448 51.68 -29.66 -9.29
C THR A 448 52.05 -28.28 -8.69
N ALA A 449 51.85 -27.95 -7.40
CA ALA A 449 50.92 -28.39 -6.34
C ALA A 449 51.02 -27.42 -5.12
N LYS A 450 50.02 -27.45 -4.22
CA LYS A 450 50.05 -27.26 -2.74
C LYS A 450 51.25 -26.54 -2.07
N GLN A 451 50.98 -25.70 -1.06
CA GLN A 451 51.11 -26.12 0.35
C GLN A 451 50.53 -25.16 1.41
N THR A 452 50.29 -25.75 2.59
CA THR A 452 49.65 -25.26 3.83
C THR A 452 50.58 -24.42 4.71
N PHE A 453 50.05 -23.66 5.68
CA PHE A 453 50.82 -23.27 6.89
C PHE A 453 49.99 -23.30 8.19
N GLN A 454 50.70 -23.50 9.32
CA GLN A 454 50.20 -23.61 10.70
C GLN A 454 50.47 -22.33 11.52
N ALA A 455 49.93 -22.28 12.75
CA ALA A 455 50.01 -21.15 13.68
C ALA A 455 51.15 -21.25 14.72
N SER A 456 51.57 -20.11 15.29
CA SER A 456 51.96 -19.98 16.72
C SER A 456 52.25 -18.53 17.19
N GLN A 457 51.80 -18.24 18.43
CA GLN A 457 52.24 -17.27 19.46
C GLN A 457 53.41 -16.28 19.20
N GLN A 458 53.34 -15.02 19.69
CA GLN A 458 53.83 -14.59 21.03
C GLN A 458 53.56 -13.09 21.34
N SER A 459 53.97 -12.61 22.53
CA SER A 459 53.57 -11.34 23.20
C SER A 459 54.59 -10.18 23.05
N GLY A 460 54.14 -8.91 23.14
CA GLY A 460 55.01 -7.72 23.27
C GLY A 460 54.24 -6.40 23.49
N TYR A 461 54.75 -5.55 24.39
CA TYR A 461 54.19 -4.21 24.75
C TYR A 461 55.03 -3.07 24.13
N VAL A 462 54.55 -1.82 24.30
CA VAL A 462 55.23 -0.50 24.14
C VAL A 462 55.04 0.26 22.81
N GLU A 463 54.07 1.19 22.85
CA GLU A 463 54.19 2.64 22.54
C GLU A 463 55.18 3.14 21.47
N LEU A 464 54.68 3.89 20.45
CA LEU A 464 55.33 5.12 19.97
C LEU A 464 54.43 6.01 19.07
N GLN A 465 54.52 7.30 19.40
CA GLN A 465 54.16 8.57 18.76
C GLN A 465 53.79 8.67 17.27
N SER A 466 52.97 9.70 17.04
CA SER A 466 52.63 10.39 15.78
C SER A 466 53.78 10.60 14.78
N LEU A 467 53.48 10.40 13.49
CA LEU A 467 54.08 11.15 12.39
C LEU A 467 53.06 11.32 11.26
N GLN A 468 52.85 12.56 10.81
CA GLN A 468 52.01 12.87 9.65
C GLN A 468 52.73 12.42 8.37
N GLN A 469 52.02 11.74 7.48
CA GLN A 469 52.36 11.76 6.05
C GLN A 469 51.08 11.80 5.20
N SER A 470 50.89 12.93 4.54
CA SER A 470 49.83 13.17 3.57
C SER A 470 50.11 12.39 2.28
N VAL A 471 49.16 11.54 1.88
CA VAL A 471 49.13 10.99 0.52
C VAL A 471 48.03 11.71 -0.26
N THR A 472 48.44 12.57 -1.19
CA THR A 472 47.57 13.17 -2.19
C THR A 472 47.10 12.10 -3.17
N VAL A 473 45.78 11.95 -3.33
CA VAL A 473 45.18 11.21 -4.45
C VAL A 473 44.61 12.24 -5.42
N GLU A 474 45.16 12.28 -6.63
CA GLU A 474 44.66 13.16 -7.71
C GLU A 474 43.27 12.70 -8.17
N SER A 475 42.24 13.49 -7.86
CA SER A 475 40.92 13.33 -8.48
C SER A 475 40.92 13.95 -9.89
N GLN A 476 40.61 13.14 -10.91
CA GLN A 476 40.42 13.58 -12.30
C GLN A 476 39.40 14.75 -12.40
N PRO A 477 39.59 15.69 -13.35
CA PRO A 477 38.78 16.91 -13.40
C PRO A 477 37.33 16.63 -13.79
N LYS A 478 36.40 17.09 -12.93
CA LYS A 478 34.95 17.12 -13.19
C LYS A 478 34.68 18.08 -14.36
N LYS A 479 34.13 17.59 -15.48
CA LYS A 479 33.73 18.44 -16.62
C LYS A 479 32.69 19.45 -16.17
N THR A 480 32.95 20.73 -16.39
CA THR A 480 32.01 21.83 -16.16
C THR A 480 30.97 21.89 -17.29
N SER A 481 29.68 21.94 -16.94
CA SER A 481 28.59 22.12 -17.90
C SER A 481 28.21 23.60 -18.03
N LEU A 482 27.86 24.02 -19.24
CA LEU A 482 27.74 25.41 -19.70
C LEU A 482 26.42 26.10 -19.30
N PHE A 483 26.07 26.14 -18.01
CA PHE A 483 24.87 26.86 -17.54
C PHE A 483 25.15 27.76 -16.34
N SER A 484 25.71 28.95 -16.62
CA SER A 484 25.74 30.06 -15.65
C SER A 484 24.41 30.82 -15.67
N PRO A 485 23.83 31.18 -14.51
CA PRO A 485 22.57 31.93 -14.45
C PRO A 485 22.64 33.30 -15.16
N LEU A 486 23.84 33.87 -15.34
CA LEU A 486 24.06 35.11 -16.08
C LEU A 486 23.71 35.00 -17.57
N ILE A 487 23.83 33.81 -18.16
CA ILE A 487 23.57 33.56 -19.59
C ILE A 487 22.07 33.38 -19.82
N LEU A 488 21.37 32.69 -18.91
CA LEU A 488 19.91 32.54 -18.95
C LEU A 488 19.18 33.89 -18.80
N THR A 489 19.69 34.80 -17.97
CA THR A 489 19.14 36.17 -17.88
C THR A 489 19.26 36.97 -19.18
N ILE A 490 20.35 36.80 -19.95
CA ILE A 490 20.51 37.47 -21.25
C ILE A 490 19.52 36.89 -22.28
N ILE A 491 19.34 35.57 -22.30
CA ILE A 491 18.36 34.90 -23.17
C ILE A 491 16.92 35.34 -22.81
N GLY A 492 16.60 35.46 -21.52
CA GLY A 492 15.31 35.94 -21.04
C GLY A 492 14.99 37.39 -21.47
N ILE A 493 15.95 38.31 -21.39
CA ILE A 493 15.78 39.70 -21.83
C ILE A 493 15.54 39.78 -23.35
N CYS A 494 16.29 39.02 -24.14
CA CYS A 494 16.07 38.94 -25.59
C CYS A 494 14.71 38.34 -25.96
N GLY A 495 14.25 37.32 -25.22
CA GLY A 495 12.92 36.72 -25.42
C GLY A 495 11.77 37.68 -25.11
N LEU A 496 11.89 38.48 -24.03
CA LEU A 496 10.89 39.48 -23.66
C LEU A 496 10.78 40.62 -24.69
N LEU A 497 11.89 41.07 -25.28
CA LEU A 497 11.88 42.06 -26.37
C LEU A 497 11.20 41.51 -27.64
N LEU A 498 11.37 40.23 -27.95
CA LEU A 498 10.72 39.58 -29.09
C LEU A 498 9.21 39.42 -28.88
N LEU A 499 8.76 39.09 -27.66
CA LEU A 499 7.34 39.04 -27.30
C LEU A 499 6.67 40.43 -27.35
N ALA A 500 7.38 41.49 -26.96
CA ALA A 500 6.87 42.86 -27.07
C ALA A 500 6.61 43.29 -28.53
N ILE A 501 7.48 42.89 -29.46
CA ILE A 501 7.35 43.18 -30.89
C ILE A 501 6.14 42.45 -31.51
N ILE A 502 5.91 41.19 -31.12
CA ILE A 502 4.76 40.39 -31.59
C ILE A 502 3.43 40.89 -31.00
N GLY A 503 3.44 41.32 -29.73
CA GLY A 503 2.28 41.90 -29.06
C GLY A 503 1.83 43.25 -29.65
N ALA A 504 2.76 44.10 -30.09
CA ALA A 504 2.45 45.40 -30.68
C ALA A 504 1.80 45.29 -32.08
N GLY A 505 2.18 44.29 -32.89
CA GLY A 505 1.67 44.13 -34.26
C GLY A 505 0.23 43.60 -34.35
N SER A 506 -0.19 42.78 -33.37
CA SER A 506 -1.52 42.14 -33.37
C SER A 506 -2.63 43.07 -32.85
N ALA A 507 -2.31 44.02 -31.96
CA ALA A 507 -3.25 45.02 -31.46
C ALA A 507 -3.71 46.06 -32.52
N PHE A 508 -3.00 46.17 -33.66
CA PHE A 508 -3.30 47.15 -34.72
C PHE A 508 -4.28 46.64 -35.79
N MET A 509 -4.56 45.33 -35.85
CA MET A 509 -5.38 44.70 -36.92
C MET A 509 -6.83 44.39 -36.54
N LEU A 510 -7.25 44.61 -35.28
CA LEU A 510 -8.61 44.28 -34.80
C LEU A 510 -9.37 45.40 -34.06
N GLY A 511 -8.98 46.67 -34.30
CA GLY A 511 -9.96 47.78 -34.40
C GLY A 511 -10.81 48.16 -33.18
N ILE A 512 -10.24 48.30 -31.97
CA ILE A 512 -10.98 48.87 -30.82
C ILE A 512 -10.93 50.41 -30.84
N ILE A 513 -11.88 51.07 -31.51
CA ILE A 513 -12.33 52.44 -31.15
C ILE A 513 -13.86 52.54 -31.31
N GLY A 514 -14.57 52.68 -30.19
CA GLY A 514 -16.03 52.90 -30.17
C GLY A 514 -16.60 52.90 -28.74
N ARG A 515 -16.61 54.06 -28.07
CA ARG A 515 -17.13 54.21 -26.70
C ARG A 515 -18.68 54.36 -26.67
N PRO A 516 -19.34 54.10 -25.52
CA PRO A 516 -20.80 53.92 -25.44
C PRO A 516 -21.58 55.18 -25.06
N SER A 517 -22.91 55.18 -25.31
CA SER A 517 -23.98 55.87 -24.54
C SER A 517 -25.36 55.66 -25.21
N GLY A 518 -26.46 55.60 -24.44
CA GLY A 518 -27.81 55.80 -25.01
C GLY A 518 -28.99 54.97 -24.44
N THR A 519 -29.60 55.47 -23.38
CA THR A 519 -30.91 55.08 -22.80
C THR A 519 -32.11 55.07 -23.77
N THR A 520 -33.12 54.21 -23.56
CA THR A 520 -34.50 54.59 -23.08
C THR A 520 -35.58 53.47 -23.13
N ASN A 521 -36.37 53.41 -22.04
CA ASN A 521 -37.83 53.21 -21.90
C ASN A 521 -38.62 52.03 -22.55
N ALA A 522 -39.04 51.12 -21.65
CA ALA A 522 -40.40 50.59 -21.38
C ALA A 522 -41.60 50.84 -22.33
N VAL A 523 -42.55 49.88 -22.34
CA VAL A 523 -44.00 50.03 -22.01
C VAL A 523 -44.76 48.68 -22.14
N ASN A 524 -45.37 48.19 -21.04
CA ASN A 524 -46.62 47.38 -20.89
C ASN A 524 -46.90 46.10 -21.77
N LYS A 525 -47.71 45.10 -21.36
CA LYS A 525 -48.84 45.08 -20.42
C LYS A 525 -49.30 43.65 -20.00
N ASP A 526 -49.98 43.58 -18.84
CA ASP A 526 -51.04 42.65 -18.40
C ASP A 526 -50.78 41.12 -18.17
N VAL A 527 -51.56 40.59 -17.21
CA VAL A 527 -51.49 39.27 -16.53
C VAL A 527 -52.94 38.76 -16.34
N VAL A 528 -53.15 37.46 -15.99
CA VAL A 528 -54.22 36.90 -15.10
C VAL A 528 -55.04 35.68 -15.65
N VAL A 529 -54.66 34.49 -15.15
CA VAL A 529 -55.49 33.40 -14.53
C VAL A 529 -56.23 32.30 -15.35
N VAL A 530 -56.24 31.12 -14.68
CA VAL A 530 -56.76 29.75 -14.93
C VAL A 530 -58.31 29.63 -14.87
N PRO A 531 -58.96 28.49 -15.25
CA PRO A 531 -59.29 27.44 -14.26
C PRO A 531 -59.35 25.98 -14.82
N ASN A 532 -59.98 25.05 -14.08
CA ASN A 532 -59.72 23.59 -14.08
C ASN A 532 -61.01 22.71 -14.13
N SER A 533 -60.87 21.41 -14.48
CA SER A 533 -61.73 20.23 -14.12
C SER A 533 -62.95 19.73 -14.96
N ALA A 534 -62.95 18.39 -15.18
CA ALA A 534 -64.04 17.39 -15.39
C ALA A 534 -64.96 17.49 -16.64
N ASN A 535 -65.33 16.40 -17.37
CA ASN A 535 -65.87 15.10 -16.89
C ASN A 535 -65.96 13.98 -17.99
N SER A 536 -65.99 12.69 -17.56
CA SER A 536 -66.60 11.46 -18.16
C SER A 536 -66.74 11.16 -19.69
N GLY A 537 -66.42 9.92 -20.13
CA GLY A 537 -67.31 9.16 -21.06
C GLY A 537 -66.76 8.30 -22.24
N GLN A 538 -66.34 7.05 -21.97
CA GLN A 538 -66.42 5.80 -22.79
C GLN A 538 -65.95 5.66 -24.28
N ASN A 539 -65.20 4.57 -24.52
CA ASN A 539 -65.14 3.64 -25.68
C ASN A 539 -64.71 4.20 -27.08
N ALA A 540 -63.69 3.68 -27.77
CA ALA A 540 -63.46 2.25 -28.04
C ALA A 540 -62.00 1.89 -28.39
N SER A 541 -61.65 0.64 -28.03
CA SER A 541 -60.49 -0.18 -28.39
C SER A 541 -59.62 0.20 -29.62
N ASN A 542 -58.31 0.25 -29.40
CA ASN A 542 -57.36 -0.50 -30.21
C ASN A 542 -56.19 -1.01 -29.35
N ALA A 543 -55.76 -2.25 -29.58
CA ALA A 543 -54.83 -2.94 -28.68
C ALA A 543 -53.38 -2.41 -28.82
N GLN A 544 -52.88 -1.75 -27.78
CA GLN A 544 -51.44 -1.61 -27.56
C GLN A 544 -51.00 -2.70 -26.57
N THR A 545 -50.12 -3.58 -27.03
CA THR A 545 -49.35 -4.49 -26.17
C THR A 545 -48.53 -3.66 -25.19
N ALA A 546 -48.78 -3.86 -23.89
CA ALA A 546 -48.02 -3.18 -22.84
C ALA A 546 -46.54 -3.58 -22.91
N THR A 547 -45.69 -2.64 -23.33
CA THR A 547 -44.24 -2.71 -23.09
C THR A 547 -43.96 -2.43 -21.63
N SER A 548 -43.25 -3.34 -20.95
CA SER A 548 -42.79 -3.14 -19.58
C SER A 548 -42.01 -1.81 -19.45
N PRO A 549 -42.16 -1.07 -18.34
CA PRO A 549 -41.65 0.30 -18.23
C PRO A 549 -40.12 0.44 -18.27
N ASN A 550 -39.38 -0.66 -18.12
CA ASN A 550 -37.92 -0.66 -17.91
C ASN A 550 -37.13 -1.31 -19.06
N LYS A 551 -37.69 -1.34 -20.29
CA LYS A 551 -36.96 -1.81 -21.47
C LYS A 551 -36.17 -0.66 -22.10
N ASN A 552 -34.85 -0.66 -21.90
CA ASN A 552 -33.92 0.27 -22.54
C ASN A 552 -33.98 0.20 -24.08
N GLU A 553 -33.83 1.35 -24.73
CA GLU A 553 -33.88 1.52 -26.19
C GLU A 553 -32.58 1.03 -26.83
N MET A 554 -32.67 0.17 -27.85
CA MET A 554 -31.50 -0.31 -28.60
C MET A 554 -31.29 0.50 -29.87
N ILE A 555 -30.10 1.08 -30.03
CA ILE A 555 -29.67 1.86 -31.20
C ILE A 555 -28.88 0.96 -32.15
N LYS A 556 -29.20 1.01 -33.45
CA LYS A 556 -28.44 0.31 -34.49
C LYS A 556 -27.24 1.15 -34.93
N ILE A 557 -26.04 0.63 -34.70
CA ILE A 557 -24.79 1.22 -35.17
C ILE A 557 -24.42 0.57 -36.50
N GLN A 558 -24.29 1.39 -37.53
CA GLN A 558 -23.90 0.93 -38.87
C GLN A 558 -22.38 0.77 -38.91
N GLY A 559 -21.92 -0.47 -39.04
CA GLY A 559 -20.49 -0.83 -39.02
C GLY A 559 -19.72 -0.35 -40.24
N GLY A 560 -18.39 -0.36 -40.12
CA GLY A 560 -17.43 0.06 -41.14
C GLY A 560 -15.99 -0.03 -40.64
N LYS A 561 -15.06 0.60 -41.36
CA LYS A 561 -13.64 0.64 -41.00
C LYS A 561 -13.29 1.88 -40.19
N PHE A 562 -12.38 1.76 -39.23
CA PHE A 562 -11.81 2.88 -38.48
C PHE A 562 -10.37 2.59 -38.05
N THR A 563 -9.68 3.60 -37.56
CA THR A 563 -8.35 3.47 -36.96
C THR A 563 -8.53 3.35 -35.45
N MET A 564 -8.44 2.12 -34.94
CA MET A 564 -8.50 1.86 -33.50
C MET A 564 -7.17 2.26 -32.84
N GLY A 565 -7.25 2.85 -31.65
CA GLY A 565 -6.06 3.39 -30.98
C GLY A 565 -5.50 4.67 -31.57
N ARG A 566 -4.34 5.08 -31.05
CA ARG A 566 -3.66 6.35 -31.30
C ARG A 566 -2.15 6.27 -31.07
N ASN A 567 -1.36 6.57 -32.10
CA ASN A 567 0.10 6.66 -31.97
C ASN A 567 0.61 7.80 -31.08
N ASP A 568 -0.24 8.78 -30.74
CA ASP A 568 0.05 9.85 -29.78
C ASP A 568 -0.54 9.62 -28.37
N GLY A 569 -1.34 8.56 -28.17
CA GLY A 569 -1.95 8.17 -26.89
C GLY A 569 -1.01 7.48 -25.89
N GLY A 570 -1.54 6.79 -24.88
CA GLY A 570 -0.76 5.96 -23.95
C GLY A 570 -0.22 4.66 -24.58
N THR A 571 0.62 3.91 -23.85
CA THR A 571 1.22 2.65 -24.37
C THR A 571 0.18 1.59 -24.74
N LEU A 572 -0.96 1.53 -24.03
CA LEU A 572 -2.05 0.59 -24.31
C LEU A 572 -2.95 1.04 -25.49
N GLU A 573 -2.82 2.28 -25.96
CA GLU A 573 -3.54 2.79 -27.13
C GLU A 573 -2.76 2.56 -28.44
N ARG A 574 -1.60 1.89 -28.37
CA ARG A 574 -0.61 1.80 -29.45
C ARG A 574 -0.29 0.34 -29.84
N PRO A 575 0.07 0.08 -31.10
CA PRO A 575 0.03 1.00 -32.24
C PRO A 575 -1.40 1.21 -32.73
N GLU A 576 -1.66 2.36 -33.34
CA GLU A 576 -2.93 2.57 -34.03
C GLU A 576 -3.03 1.63 -35.25
N HIS A 577 -4.20 1.03 -35.46
CA HIS A 577 -4.36 -0.03 -36.46
C HIS A 577 -5.75 -0.02 -37.11
N GLN A 578 -5.87 -0.58 -38.31
CA GLN A 578 -7.13 -0.63 -39.05
C GLN A 578 -8.01 -1.79 -38.56
N VAL A 579 -9.23 -1.46 -38.15
CA VAL A 579 -10.23 -2.42 -37.67
C VAL A 579 -11.52 -2.29 -38.48
N GLU A 580 -12.17 -3.42 -38.77
CA GLU A 580 -13.46 -3.47 -39.47
C GLU A 580 -14.55 -4.03 -38.55
N VAL A 581 -15.47 -3.16 -38.14
CA VAL A 581 -16.57 -3.50 -37.23
C VAL A 581 -17.83 -3.78 -38.04
N LYS A 582 -18.52 -4.89 -37.75
CA LYS A 582 -19.81 -5.24 -38.39
C LYS A 582 -20.92 -4.32 -37.88
N SER A 583 -22.09 -4.31 -38.52
CA SER A 583 -23.23 -3.56 -37.95
C SER A 583 -23.79 -4.30 -36.74
N PHE A 584 -23.98 -3.59 -35.62
CA PHE A 584 -24.44 -4.15 -34.35
C PHE A 584 -25.55 -3.28 -33.74
N TRP A 585 -26.12 -3.76 -32.65
CA TRP A 585 -27.07 -3.00 -31.82
C TRP A 585 -26.45 -2.82 -30.43
N MET A 586 -26.65 -1.65 -29.85
CA MET A 586 -26.16 -1.31 -28.51
C MET A 586 -27.26 -0.58 -27.73
N ASP A 587 -27.22 -0.64 -26.40
CA ASP A 587 -28.09 0.21 -25.60
C ASP A 587 -27.83 1.69 -25.91
N LYS A 588 -28.90 2.50 -25.83
CA LYS A 588 -28.84 3.95 -26.01
C LYS A 588 -28.05 4.65 -24.90
N THR A 589 -27.99 4.04 -23.73
CA THR A 589 -27.43 4.60 -22.50
C THR A 589 -26.85 3.46 -21.64
N GLU A 590 -26.14 3.81 -20.57
CA GLU A 590 -25.70 2.86 -19.55
C GLU A 590 -26.88 2.12 -18.87
N VAL A 591 -26.59 0.96 -18.26
CA VAL A 591 -27.57 0.22 -17.44
C VAL A 591 -27.78 0.96 -16.11
N THR A 592 -29.04 1.32 -15.82
CA THR A 592 -29.37 2.02 -14.56
C THR A 592 -29.34 1.09 -13.36
N THR A 593 -29.09 1.68 -12.19
CA THR A 593 -29.22 1.04 -10.89
C THR A 593 -30.64 0.47 -10.67
N ALA A 594 -31.68 1.14 -11.19
CA ALA A 594 -33.06 0.63 -11.16
C ALA A 594 -33.26 -0.65 -11.99
N GLU A 595 -32.80 -0.69 -13.26
CA GLU A 595 -32.93 -1.90 -14.09
C GLU A 595 -32.14 -3.08 -13.50
N TYR A 596 -30.95 -2.83 -12.94
CA TYR A 596 -30.18 -3.85 -12.25
C TYR A 596 -30.84 -4.30 -10.93
N TYR A 597 -31.61 -3.43 -10.26
CA TYR A 597 -32.39 -3.81 -9.08
C TYR A 597 -33.61 -4.68 -9.43
N ASP A 598 -34.25 -4.46 -10.57
CA ASP A 598 -35.28 -5.38 -11.07
C ASP A 598 -34.70 -6.79 -11.32
N PHE A 599 -33.50 -6.88 -11.91
CA PHE A 599 -32.77 -8.15 -12.05
C PHE A 599 -32.62 -8.86 -10.70
N VAL A 600 -32.04 -8.20 -9.71
CA VAL A 600 -31.84 -8.75 -8.35
C VAL A 600 -33.16 -9.21 -7.74
N LYS A 601 -34.20 -8.39 -7.86
CA LYS A 601 -35.54 -8.62 -7.28
C LYS A 601 -36.32 -9.75 -7.96
N GLU A 602 -36.25 -9.87 -9.28
CA GLU A 602 -37.00 -10.87 -10.05
C GLU A 602 -36.30 -12.24 -10.11
N SER A 603 -34.97 -12.26 -10.20
CA SER A 603 -34.19 -13.50 -10.25
C SER A 603 -33.86 -14.06 -8.86
N GLY A 604 -33.90 -13.24 -7.81
CA GLY A 604 -33.38 -13.60 -6.49
C GLY A 604 -31.85 -13.70 -6.45
N TYR A 605 -31.15 -12.93 -7.30
CA TYR A 605 -29.69 -12.90 -7.31
C TYR A 605 -29.14 -12.31 -6.00
N MET A 606 -28.23 -13.04 -5.34
CA MET A 606 -27.78 -12.71 -3.98
C MET A 606 -26.53 -11.81 -3.93
N SER A 607 -25.80 -11.67 -5.05
CA SER A 607 -24.72 -10.69 -5.16
C SER A 607 -25.34 -9.33 -5.50
N THR A 608 -25.22 -8.37 -4.59
CA THR A 608 -25.70 -7.00 -4.79
C THR A 608 -24.53 -6.02 -4.71
N PRO A 609 -24.54 -4.94 -5.53
CA PRO A 609 -23.49 -3.91 -5.51
C PRO A 609 -23.09 -3.45 -4.10
N ALA A 610 -21.77 -3.32 -3.87
CA ALA A 610 -21.23 -3.02 -2.54
C ALA A 610 -21.67 -1.68 -1.94
N ASN A 611 -22.25 -0.78 -2.74
CA ASN A 611 -22.80 0.51 -2.32
C ASN A 611 -24.30 0.47 -1.97
N TRP A 612 -24.94 -0.71 -1.98
CA TRP A 612 -26.36 -0.88 -1.66
C TRP A 612 -26.58 -1.19 -0.17
N GLU A 613 -27.60 -0.59 0.43
CA GLU A 613 -27.94 -0.78 1.84
C GLU A 613 -29.00 -1.87 1.99
N GLY A 614 -28.72 -2.92 2.76
CA GLY A 614 -29.64 -4.04 2.96
C GLY A 614 -30.04 -4.78 1.68
N GLY A 615 -29.14 -4.83 0.68
CA GLY A 615 -29.38 -5.45 -0.62
C GLY A 615 -30.28 -4.63 -1.55
N LYS A 616 -30.42 -3.32 -1.33
CA LYS A 616 -31.25 -2.42 -2.14
C LYS A 616 -30.52 -1.12 -2.47
N PRO A 617 -30.74 -0.53 -3.66
CA PRO A 617 -30.23 0.80 -3.95
C PRO A 617 -30.92 1.85 -3.08
N LEU A 618 -30.24 2.97 -2.84
CA LEU A 618 -30.88 4.15 -2.28
C LEU A 618 -31.84 4.74 -3.32
N ALA A 619 -33.03 5.19 -2.89
CA ALA A 619 -34.06 5.71 -3.81
C ALA A 619 -33.60 6.92 -4.66
N ARG A 620 -32.57 7.66 -4.22
CA ARG A 620 -31.97 8.76 -4.98
C ARG A 620 -30.97 8.29 -6.05
N ASP A 621 -30.49 7.05 -5.95
CA ASP A 621 -29.46 6.47 -6.81
C ASP A 621 -30.05 5.67 -7.99
N GLU A 622 -31.37 5.45 -8.01
CA GLU A 622 -32.08 4.63 -9.02
C GLU A 622 -31.71 4.96 -10.48
N LYS A 623 -31.49 6.25 -10.78
CA LYS A 623 -31.15 6.75 -12.12
C LYS A 623 -29.65 6.77 -12.42
N LEU A 624 -28.79 6.51 -11.45
CA LEU A 624 -27.34 6.44 -11.66
C LEU A 624 -26.97 5.13 -12.38
N PRO A 625 -25.86 5.09 -13.15
CA PRO A 625 -25.36 3.83 -13.70
C PRO A 625 -25.09 2.83 -12.57
N VAL A 626 -25.34 1.55 -12.84
CA VAL A 626 -24.95 0.49 -11.92
C VAL A 626 -23.42 0.44 -11.80
N ARG A 627 -22.92 0.22 -10.58
CA ARG A 627 -21.49 0.18 -10.26
C ARG A 627 -21.21 -0.99 -9.33
N PHE A 628 -19.93 -1.28 -9.09
CA PHE A 628 -19.49 -2.36 -8.19
C PHE A 628 -20.05 -3.74 -8.59
N VAL A 629 -20.15 -3.98 -9.89
CA VAL A 629 -20.52 -5.27 -10.50
C VAL A 629 -19.28 -5.89 -11.17
N ASN A 630 -19.15 -7.21 -11.02
CA ASN A 630 -18.08 -8.02 -11.62
C ASN A 630 -18.56 -8.74 -12.91
N ILE A 631 -17.67 -9.48 -13.56
CA ILE A 631 -17.99 -10.13 -14.83
C ILE A 631 -19.06 -11.23 -14.72
N ASP A 632 -19.22 -11.88 -13.56
CA ASP A 632 -20.25 -12.90 -13.33
C ASP A 632 -21.60 -12.28 -12.96
N ASP A 633 -21.60 -11.16 -12.24
CA ASP A 633 -22.79 -10.30 -12.05
C ASP A 633 -23.38 -9.88 -13.41
N ILE A 634 -22.51 -9.52 -14.36
CA ILE A 634 -22.89 -9.08 -15.72
C ILE A 634 -23.38 -10.25 -16.59
N LYS A 635 -22.79 -11.44 -16.49
CA LYS A 635 -23.31 -12.64 -17.17
C LYS A 635 -24.72 -12.95 -16.67
N ALA A 636 -24.93 -12.99 -15.36
CA ALA A 636 -26.23 -13.26 -14.76
C ALA A 636 -27.28 -12.20 -15.16
N PHE A 637 -26.92 -10.92 -15.16
CA PHE A 637 -27.77 -9.84 -15.64
C PHE A 637 -28.11 -9.97 -17.13
N THR A 638 -27.14 -10.23 -18.01
CA THR A 638 -27.39 -10.36 -19.46
C THR A 638 -28.20 -11.61 -19.80
N GLU A 639 -28.03 -12.73 -19.08
CA GLU A 639 -28.88 -13.91 -19.18
C GLU A 639 -30.33 -13.62 -18.76
N TRP A 640 -30.55 -13.01 -17.59
CA TRP A 640 -31.89 -12.60 -17.13
C TRP A 640 -32.54 -11.63 -18.12
N ARG A 641 -31.83 -10.58 -18.54
CA ARG A 641 -32.35 -9.58 -19.47
C ARG A 641 -32.70 -10.20 -20.82
N SER A 642 -31.90 -11.18 -21.26
CA SER A 642 -32.20 -11.93 -22.50
C SER A 642 -33.46 -12.78 -22.39
N ALA A 643 -33.67 -13.43 -21.25
CA ALA A 643 -34.90 -14.18 -20.98
C ALA A 643 -36.13 -13.26 -20.86
N ARG A 644 -35.99 -12.12 -20.18
CA ARG A 644 -37.01 -11.08 -19.99
C ARG A 644 -37.50 -10.52 -21.32
N ASP A 645 -36.58 -10.05 -22.16
CA ASP A 645 -36.88 -9.30 -23.37
C ASP A 645 -36.99 -10.17 -24.64
N LYS A 646 -36.65 -11.47 -24.53
CA LYS A 646 -36.62 -12.47 -25.63
C LYS A 646 -35.69 -12.07 -26.79
N VAL A 647 -34.56 -11.46 -26.44
CA VAL A 647 -33.49 -11.00 -27.34
C VAL A 647 -32.17 -11.41 -26.71
N ALA A 648 -31.19 -11.91 -27.46
CA ALA A 648 -29.88 -12.23 -26.89
C ALA A 648 -29.07 -10.94 -26.68
N TYR A 649 -28.76 -10.61 -25.43
CA TYR A 649 -27.86 -9.52 -25.05
C TYR A 649 -26.44 -10.03 -24.80
N ARG A 650 -25.46 -9.15 -25.05
CA ARG A 650 -24.05 -9.33 -24.72
C ARG A 650 -23.42 -7.95 -24.48
N LEU A 651 -22.25 -7.91 -23.86
CA LEU A 651 -21.41 -6.71 -23.90
C LEU A 651 -20.97 -6.40 -25.34
N PRO A 652 -20.77 -5.11 -25.71
CA PRO A 652 -20.07 -4.76 -26.94
C PRO A 652 -18.62 -5.26 -26.87
N THR A 653 -17.99 -5.56 -28.00
CA THR A 653 -16.53 -5.76 -28.01
C THR A 653 -15.82 -4.42 -27.83
N GLU A 654 -14.54 -4.42 -27.47
CA GLU A 654 -13.72 -3.20 -27.35
C GLU A 654 -13.71 -2.40 -28.67
N GLU A 655 -13.59 -3.11 -29.80
CA GLU A 655 -13.65 -2.52 -31.14
C GLU A 655 -15.02 -1.90 -31.44
N GLU A 656 -16.12 -2.55 -31.03
CA GLU A 656 -17.48 -2.03 -31.15
C GLU A 656 -17.69 -0.78 -30.28
N TRP A 657 -17.18 -0.79 -29.04
CA TRP A 657 -17.27 0.33 -28.12
C TRP A 657 -16.45 1.54 -28.61
N GLU A 658 -15.18 1.36 -28.97
CA GLU A 658 -14.35 2.46 -29.49
C GLU A 658 -14.94 3.00 -30.82
N TYR A 659 -15.44 2.12 -31.71
CA TYR A 659 -16.15 2.54 -32.91
C TYR A 659 -17.40 3.38 -32.58
N ALA A 660 -18.16 3.02 -31.55
CA ALA A 660 -19.33 3.80 -31.12
C ALA A 660 -18.92 5.18 -30.56
N ALA A 661 -17.89 5.23 -29.70
CA ALA A 661 -17.40 6.44 -29.08
C ALA A 661 -16.78 7.42 -30.11
N ARG A 662 -16.09 6.91 -31.12
CA ARG A 662 -15.37 7.71 -32.15
C ARG A 662 -16.22 8.10 -33.36
N ASN A 663 -17.55 7.95 -33.29
CA ASN A 663 -18.47 8.13 -34.42
C ASN A 663 -18.14 7.23 -35.63
N GLY A 664 -17.56 6.07 -35.38
CA GLY A 664 -17.13 5.07 -36.35
C GLY A 664 -16.09 5.62 -37.31
N SER A 665 -16.33 5.43 -38.61
CA SER A 665 -15.42 5.84 -39.69
C SER A 665 -15.16 7.35 -39.82
N ALA A 666 -15.76 8.18 -38.95
CA ALA A 666 -15.34 9.59 -38.79
C ALA A 666 -13.99 9.69 -38.04
N ASN A 667 -13.65 8.68 -37.24
CA ASN A 667 -12.40 8.53 -36.50
C ASN A 667 -12.14 9.62 -35.43
N ASN A 668 -13.22 10.28 -34.99
CA ASN A 668 -13.16 11.38 -34.03
C ASN A 668 -12.47 10.94 -32.73
N LEU A 669 -11.91 11.88 -31.97
CA LEU A 669 -11.43 11.58 -30.60
C LEU A 669 -12.58 11.42 -29.57
N TYR A 670 -13.73 12.05 -29.78
CA TYR A 670 -14.89 12.00 -28.87
C TYR A 670 -16.23 11.89 -29.63
N PRO A 671 -17.35 11.48 -28.96
CA PRO A 671 -18.69 11.42 -29.55
C PRO A 671 -19.20 12.74 -30.16
N TRP A 672 -18.58 13.87 -29.83
CA TRP A 672 -18.96 15.22 -30.28
C TRP A 672 -17.87 15.94 -31.09
N GLY A 673 -16.83 15.23 -31.58
CA GLY A 673 -15.73 15.78 -32.39
C GLY A 673 -14.34 15.49 -31.82
N ASP A 674 -13.31 16.16 -32.32
CA ASP A 674 -11.90 15.92 -31.92
C ASP A 674 -11.43 16.75 -30.72
N SER A 675 -12.14 17.83 -30.37
CA SER A 675 -11.81 18.63 -29.20
C SER A 675 -12.57 18.13 -27.98
N PHE A 676 -11.85 17.94 -26.88
CA PHE A 676 -12.48 17.76 -25.58
C PHE A 676 -13.34 18.98 -25.24
N LYS A 677 -14.49 18.76 -24.61
CA LYS A 677 -15.44 19.81 -24.22
C LYS A 677 -15.82 19.58 -22.77
N GLU A 678 -15.43 20.52 -21.91
CA GLU A 678 -15.75 20.47 -20.49
C GLU A 678 -17.27 20.38 -20.27
N GLY A 679 -17.69 19.50 -19.35
CA GLY A 679 -19.10 19.26 -19.05
C GLY A 679 -19.83 18.29 -19.99
N CYS A 680 -19.23 17.89 -21.11
CA CYS A 680 -19.84 16.92 -22.05
C CYS A 680 -19.71 15.46 -21.63
N ALA A 681 -18.76 15.16 -20.75
CA ALA A 681 -18.63 13.89 -20.04
C ALA A 681 -18.54 14.16 -18.54
N VAL A 682 -18.83 13.12 -17.74
CA VAL A 682 -18.48 13.11 -16.31
C VAL A 682 -17.06 12.55 -16.19
N VAL A 683 -16.09 13.40 -16.53
CA VAL A 683 -14.64 13.21 -16.36
C VAL A 683 -14.03 14.51 -15.82
N ASP A 684 -12.84 14.43 -15.21
CA ASP A 684 -12.05 15.58 -14.72
C ASP A 684 -12.75 16.53 -13.72
N ARG A 685 -13.77 16.03 -13.01
CA ARG A 685 -14.50 16.78 -11.99
C ARG A 685 -13.92 16.62 -10.59
N THR A 686 -14.22 17.58 -9.73
CA THR A 686 -13.76 17.56 -8.33
C THR A 686 -14.57 16.65 -7.41
N ASP A 687 -15.77 16.25 -7.84
CA ASP A 687 -16.64 15.28 -7.21
C ASP A 687 -16.66 13.98 -8.02
N THR A 688 -16.41 12.85 -7.35
CA THR A 688 -16.42 11.50 -7.95
C THR A 688 -17.80 10.86 -7.96
N ALA A 689 -18.85 11.68 -7.86
CA ALA A 689 -20.23 11.22 -7.93
C ALA A 689 -20.61 10.99 -9.41
N PRO A 690 -21.10 9.79 -9.79
CA PRO A 690 -21.70 9.63 -11.10
C PRO A 690 -22.97 10.47 -11.18
N GLU A 691 -23.36 10.83 -12.39
CA GLU A 691 -24.62 11.52 -12.66
C GLU A 691 -25.69 10.54 -13.16
N PRO A 692 -26.98 10.94 -13.13
CA PRO A 692 -28.05 10.16 -13.74
C PRO A 692 -27.76 9.82 -15.20
N VAL A 693 -27.98 8.57 -15.57
CA VAL A 693 -27.86 8.08 -16.94
C VAL A 693 -28.67 8.96 -17.90
N GLY A 694 -28.06 9.38 -18.99
CA GLY A 694 -28.60 10.31 -19.97
C GLY A 694 -28.55 11.80 -19.57
N SER A 695 -27.91 12.18 -18.45
CA SER A 695 -27.82 13.60 -18.04
C SER A 695 -26.88 14.43 -18.93
N LYS A 696 -25.95 13.80 -19.66
CA LYS A 696 -24.96 14.51 -20.47
C LYS A 696 -25.40 14.70 -21.91
N SER A 697 -25.62 15.98 -22.24
CA SER A 697 -26.39 16.40 -23.40
C SER A 697 -25.58 17.21 -24.43
N CYS A 698 -24.28 16.96 -24.59
CA CYS A 698 -23.48 17.55 -25.68
C CYS A 698 -23.75 16.92 -27.06
N GLY A 699 -24.84 16.15 -27.16
CA GLY A 699 -25.18 15.30 -28.27
C GLY A 699 -24.79 13.87 -27.98
N ALA A 700 -25.71 12.96 -28.26
CA ALA A 700 -25.36 11.59 -28.55
C ALA A 700 -24.33 11.50 -29.68
N ASN A 701 -23.68 10.36 -29.84
CA ASN A 701 -23.01 10.05 -31.10
C ASN A 701 -24.01 10.14 -32.27
N LYS A 702 -23.53 10.16 -33.51
CA LYS A 702 -24.35 10.37 -34.72
C LYS A 702 -25.51 9.37 -34.92
N TRP A 703 -25.56 8.28 -34.15
CA TRP A 703 -26.63 7.28 -34.18
C TRP A 703 -27.67 7.43 -33.06
N GLY A 704 -27.37 8.19 -31.99
CA GLY A 704 -28.29 8.42 -30.87
C GLY A 704 -27.88 7.81 -29.53
N VAL A 705 -26.67 7.24 -29.40
CA VAL A 705 -26.14 6.71 -28.14
C VAL A 705 -25.52 7.83 -27.28
N LEU A 706 -25.85 7.85 -25.99
CA LEU A 706 -25.38 8.77 -24.96
C LEU A 706 -24.32 8.12 -24.05
N ASP A 707 -23.69 8.94 -23.20
CA ASP A 707 -22.81 8.56 -22.08
C ASP A 707 -21.57 7.69 -22.40
N LEU A 708 -21.27 7.46 -23.69
CA LEU A 708 -20.11 6.72 -24.23
C LEU A 708 -18.70 7.21 -23.80
N ILE A 709 -18.59 8.25 -22.98
CA ILE A 709 -17.33 8.70 -22.36
C ILE A 709 -17.66 9.25 -20.95
N GLY A 710 -17.03 8.65 -19.94
CA GLY A 710 -17.07 9.10 -18.55
C GLY A 710 -18.18 8.45 -17.74
N ASN A 711 -18.57 9.10 -16.64
CA ASN A 711 -19.53 8.62 -15.63
C ASN A 711 -19.00 7.46 -14.80
N VAL A 712 -18.78 6.28 -15.40
CA VAL A 712 -18.17 5.10 -14.76
C VAL A 712 -17.27 4.36 -15.75
N TYR A 713 -16.54 3.34 -15.28
CA TYR A 713 -15.82 2.44 -16.18
C TYR A 713 -16.78 1.39 -16.75
N GLU A 714 -16.75 1.23 -18.07
CA GLU A 714 -17.60 0.30 -18.81
C GLU A 714 -16.88 -1.03 -19.05
N TRP A 715 -17.63 -2.13 -18.97
CA TRP A 715 -17.13 -3.46 -19.30
C TRP A 715 -17.35 -3.75 -20.79
N THR A 716 -16.33 -4.32 -21.46
CA THR A 716 -16.46 -4.86 -22.83
C THR A 716 -16.42 -6.39 -22.80
N GLY A 717 -16.87 -7.02 -23.89
CA GLY A 717 -16.82 -8.47 -24.09
C GLY A 717 -15.51 -8.96 -24.72
N SER A 718 -14.54 -8.07 -24.96
CA SER A 718 -13.22 -8.44 -25.47
C SER A 718 -12.32 -8.88 -24.33
N LYS A 719 -11.51 -9.92 -24.58
CA LYS A 719 -10.36 -10.22 -23.73
C LYS A 719 -9.30 -9.14 -23.93
N ALA A 720 -8.72 -8.61 -22.86
CA ALA A 720 -7.66 -7.63 -22.99
C ALA A 720 -6.47 -8.22 -23.78
N SER A 721 -6.12 -7.55 -24.89
CA SER A 721 -5.10 -8.03 -25.83
C SER A 721 -4.28 -6.87 -26.36
N LEU A 722 -3.06 -7.15 -26.84
CA LEU A 722 -2.23 -6.10 -27.44
C LEU A 722 -2.76 -5.74 -28.82
N TYR A 723 -2.76 -4.45 -29.11
CA TYR A 723 -3.05 -3.96 -30.45
C TYR A 723 -2.06 -4.59 -31.47
N PRO A 724 -2.55 -5.13 -32.61
CA PRO A 724 -1.71 -5.81 -33.58
C PRO A 724 -0.51 -4.98 -34.03
N GLY A 725 0.70 -5.53 -33.85
CA GLY A 725 1.95 -4.83 -34.13
C GLY A 725 2.65 -4.25 -32.89
N SER A 726 2.03 -4.30 -31.71
CA SER A 726 2.71 -3.99 -30.44
C SER A 726 3.94 -4.88 -30.25
N VAL A 727 5.07 -4.27 -29.89
CA VAL A 727 6.27 -5.04 -29.51
C VAL A 727 6.12 -5.45 -28.05
N ALA A 728 6.15 -6.75 -27.75
CA ALA A 728 5.99 -7.23 -26.36
C ALA A 728 7.05 -6.69 -25.38
N ALA A 729 8.16 -6.14 -25.87
CA ALA A 729 9.19 -5.47 -25.08
C ALA A 729 8.87 -4.00 -24.72
N GLU A 730 7.86 -3.38 -25.35
CA GLU A 730 7.42 -2.01 -25.06
C GLU A 730 6.39 -1.94 -23.93
N LEU A 731 5.83 -3.08 -23.51
CA LEU A 731 4.95 -3.17 -22.35
C LEU A 731 5.67 -3.80 -21.17
N LYS A 732 5.74 -3.04 -20.07
CA LYS A 732 6.28 -3.51 -18.79
C LYS A 732 5.31 -4.39 -17.99
N GLU A 733 4.05 -4.50 -18.40
CA GLU A 733 3.03 -5.34 -17.76
C GLU A 733 2.27 -6.21 -18.78
N PRO A 734 1.84 -7.42 -18.40
CA PRO A 734 0.92 -8.23 -19.20
C PRO A 734 -0.51 -7.67 -19.13
N LEU A 735 -1.31 -7.91 -20.17
CA LEU A 735 -2.73 -7.54 -20.16
C LEU A 735 -3.52 -8.47 -19.24
N LYS A 736 -4.59 -7.89 -18.68
CA LYS A 736 -5.46 -8.52 -17.67
C LYS A 736 -6.85 -8.65 -18.31
N ASP A 737 -7.28 -9.89 -18.53
CA ASP A 737 -8.58 -10.30 -19.09
C ASP A 737 -9.79 -9.62 -18.43
#